data_AF-A0A1R3ITB0-F1
#
_entry.id   AF-A0A1R3ITB0-F1
#
_cell.length_a   1.000
_cell.length_b   1.000
_cell.length_c   1.000
_cell.angle_alpha   90.00
_cell.angle_beta   90.00
_cell.angle_gamma   90.00
#
_symmetry.space_group_name_H-M   'P 1'
#
loop_
_entity.id
_entity.type
_entity.pdbx_description
1 polymer ?
#
loop_
_entity_poly.entity_id
_entity_poly.type
_entity_poly.pdbx_seq_one_letter_code
_entity_poly.pdbx_strand_id
1 'polypeptide(L)'
;MMVREAHWNSFIVEEDFKFISENGLNAVRIPVGWWIASDPTPPWPFVGGSLQALDNALSWAEKYKLKVIIDLHAAPGSQNGWEHSASRDGSQEWGITDENIQQTVDVIEFLAARYAKRPSLYAVELINEPLSPGATLESVTKYYKAGYEAVRRHSSTAFVVMSNRLGPMDPRELFPLATGLSLTVIDVHYYNLFEDKFNNLTVQQNIDFIYNNRSSQLNHITTSNGPLTFVGEWVAEWSVNGASKEDYQRVDVDPNFRIRAVNLGGWLVTEGRAKPTLFDGIINSDLLDGSQLQFKSVKTGKYLCAEQGGGSLIVANRTDPQLWEIFRVWRINETTFNFRVYGDQFVGLDRNGNGSGIVAVSDQTPGKSETFVILRSSDDLNRVRILAPNGYYLQVNAEDVVTADWVGSGSDGWEDDDDDPSVFEMKNTERMEGEFQITNGYGPEEAARVMREHWNSFIVEEDFKFISENGLNAVRIPVGWWIASDPTPPWPFVGGSFQALDNALSWAEKYKLKVIIDLHAAPGSQNGWEHSASRDGSQEWGTTDENIQQTVDVIEFLAARYAKSPSLYAVELINEPLYPGATVEALAKYYKAGYEAVRRHSSTAFVIMPIRQRTLQPRELIPVASGLSRSVVDIHFYNMFEDSFDTVQGNIDFIYGHRASQLKEVTMSNGPLSFVGEWVDEWDVVEASKEDYRKYFKAQLEVYGRATFGWAYWSLKHSNNHLSLQWLINNGYVNQTLWQY
;
A
#
# COMPACT_ATOMS: atom_id res chain seq x y z
N MET A 1 44.48 37.34 -19.68
CA MET A 1 44.48 36.39 -20.81
C MET A 1 45.17 35.09 -20.41
N MET A 2 46.50 35.05 -20.19
CA MET A 2 47.24 33.81 -19.85
C MET A 2 46.63 32.95 -18.72
N VAL A 3 46.17 33.56 -17.61
CA VAL A 3 45.56 32.83 -16.48
C VAL A 3 44.23 32.18 -16.84
N ARG A 4 43.38 32.86 -17.63
CA ARG A 4 42.05 32.35 -18.02
C ARG A 4 42.15 31.29 -19.11
N GLU A 5 43.04 31.48 -20.07
CA GLU A 5 43.31 30.51 -21.13
C GLU A 5 43.88 29.20 -20.55
N ALA A 6 44.80 29.29 -19.58
CA ALA A 6 45.28 28.10 -18.87
C ALA A 6 44.15 27.39 -18.12
N HIS A 7 43.23 28.13 -17.49
CA HIS A 7 42.06 27.55 -16.80
C HIS A 7 41.11 26.83 -17.77
N TRP A 8 40.71 27.45 -18.88
CA TRP A 8 39.83 26.81 -19.87
C TRP A 8 40.44 25.57 -20.52
N ASN A 9 41.78 25.50 -20.61
CA ASN A 9 42.48 24.35 -21.19
C ASN A 9 42.80 23.23 -20.17
N SER A 10 42.50 23.39 -18.88
CA SER A 10 42.90 22.42 -17.85
C SER A 10 41.84 22.11 -16.79
N PHE A 11 40.80 22.92 -16.64
CA PHE A 11 39.81 22.74 -15.57
C PHE A 11 38.67 21.81 -15.97
N ILE A 12 38.03 22.07 -17.12
CA ILE A 12 37.08 21.15 -17.75
C ILE A 12 37.61 20.83 -19.15
N VAL A 13 37.91 19.56 -19.38
CA VAL A 13 38.52 19.05 -20.60
C VAL A 13 37.68 17.91 -21.19
N GLU A 14 38.11 17.36 -22.32
CA GLU A 14 37.38 16.29 -23.00
C GLU A 14 37.18 15.04 -22.12
N GLU A 15 38.20 14.68 -21.33
CA GLU A 15 38.15 13.55 -20.41
C GLU A 15 37.03 13.66 -19.38
N ASP A 16 36.63 14.86 -18.98
CA ASP A 16 35.52 15.07 -18.04
C ASP A 16 34.17 14.74 -18.70
N PHE A 17 33.98 15.09 -19.97
CA PHE A 17 32.77 14.72 -20.73
C PHE A 17 32.70 13.20 -20.93
N LYS A 18 33.85 12.55 -21.16
CA LYS A 18 33.93 11.11 -21.20
C LYS A 18 33.52 10.50 -19.86
N PHE A 19 34.08 11.00 -18.75
CA PHE A 19 33.76 10.54 -17.39
C PHE A 19 32.26 10.69 -17.07
N ILE A 20 31.66 11.85 -17.38
CA ILE A 20 30.24 12.13 -17.19
C ILE A 20 29.39 11.07 -17.92
N SER A 21 29.70 10.82 -19.20
CA SER A 21 28.99 9.83 -20.02
C SER A 21 29.17 8.38 -19.50
N GLU A 22 30.38 7.99 -19.13
CA GLU A 22 30.68 6.64 -18.60
C GLU A 22 30.00 6.34 -17.25
N ASN A 23 29.62 7.38 -16.50
CA ASN A 23 28.89 7.26 -15.23
C ASN A 23 27.38 7.44 -15.38
N GLY A 24 26.83 7.41 -16.61
CA GLY A 24 25.40 7.38 -16.86
C GLY A 24 24.67 8.73 -16.81
N LEU A 25 25.40 9.83 -16.61
CA LEU A 25 24.85 11.17 -16.79
C LEU A 25 24.67 11.46 -18.29
N ASN A 26 23.57 12.11 -18.66
CA ASN A 26 23.18 12.28 -20.06
C ASN A 26 23.18 13.73 -20.56
N ALA A 27 23.44 14.70 -19.67
CA ALA A 27 23.43 16.12 -19.97
C ALA A 27 24.46 16.89 -19.14
N VAL A 28 24.89 18.04 -19.67
CA VAL A 28 25.68 19.05 -18.96
C VAL A 28 25.01 20.42 -19.07
N ARG A 29 24.98 21.16 -17.97
CA ARG A 29 24.56 22.58 -17.93
C ARG A 29 25.81 23.44 -17.85
N ILE A 30 25.98 24.34 -18.81
CA ILE A 30 27.21 25.12 -18.99
C ILE A 30 26.88 26.60 -18.77
N PRO A 31 27.32 27.18 -17.63
CA PRO A 31 27.12 28.59 -17.35
C PRO A 31 28.02 29.46 -18.23
N VAL A 32 27.44 30.51 -18.82
CA VAL A 32 28.13 31.51 -19.63
C VAL A 32 27.76 32.92 -19.19
N GLY A 33 28.70 33.86 -19.30
CA GLY A 33 28.42 35.28 -19.07
C GLY A 33 28.13 36.03 -20.37
N TRP A 34 27.37 37.11 -20.28
CA TRP A 34 26.94 37.91 -21.43
C TRP A 34 28.07 38.38 -22.36
N TRP A 35 29.27 38.59 -21.80
CA TRP A 35 30.45 39.02 -22.56
C TRP A 35 30.92 37.99 -23.59
N ILE A 36 30.46 36.73 -23.52
CA ILE A 36 30.79 35.68 -24.50
C ILE A 36 30.40 36.05 -25.93
N ALA A 37 29.36 36.88 -26.10
CA ALA A 37 28.92 37.36 -27.41
C ALA A 37 29.88 38.38 -28.04
N SER A 38 30.83 38.91 -27.26
CA SER A 38 31.86 39.85 -27.72
C SER A 38 33.24 39.20 -27.88
N ASP A 39 33.34 37.86 -27.79
CA ASP A 39 34.61 37.16 -27.99
C ASP A 39 35.16 37.36 -29.42
N PRO A 40 36.50 37.48 -29.59
CA PRO A 40 37.54 37.31 -28.56
C PRO A 40 37.91 38.58 -27.78
N THR A 41 37.20 39.70 -27.99
CA THR A 41 37.53 41.01 -27.40
C THR A 41 36.37 41.59 -26.59
N PRO A 42 35.96 40.94 -25.49
CA PRO A 42 34.90 41.47 -24.64
C PRO A 42 35.31 42.78 -23.96
N PRO A 43 34.34 43.57 -23.50
CA PRO A 43 34.62 44.81 -22.79
C PRO A 43 35.36 44.55 -21.47
N TRP A 44 36.29 45.45 -21.11
CA TRP A 44 36.97 45.41 -19.83
C TRP A 44 35.95 45.52 -18.68
N PRO A 45 36.04 44.74 -17.59
CA PRO A 45 37.17 43.89 -17.17
C PRO A 45 37.14 42.43 -17.67
N PHE A 46 36.20 42.06 -18.54
CA PHE A 46 36.06 40.70 -19.03
C PHE A 46 37.18 40.33 -20.03
N VAL A 47 37.46 39.03 -20.16
CA VAL A 47 38.56 38.51 -20.98
C VAL A 47 38.01 37.47 -21.93
N GLY A 48 38.40 37.53 -23.20
CA GLY A 48 37.85 36.64 -24.21
C GLY A 48 38.54 35.29 -24.31
N GLY A 49 37.82 34.33 -24.93
CA GLY A 49 38.26 32.94 -25.16
C GLY A 49 37.26 31.89 -24.65
N SER A 50 36.25 32.30 -23.88
CA SER A 50 35.17 31.42 -23.41
C SER A 50 34.34 30.79 -24.53
N LEU A 51 34.19 31.48 -25.67
CA LEU A 51 33.42 30.97 -26.81
C LEU A 51 34.08 29.73 -27.43
N GLN A 52 35.41 29.74 -27.55
CA GLN A 52 36.16 28.57 -28.06
C GLN A 52 36.05 27.38 -27.09
N ALA A 53 36.04 27.64 -25.78
CA ALA A 53 35.84 26.59 -24.78
C ALA A 53 34.42 25.98 -24.88
N LEU A 54 33.40 26.81 -25.10
CA LEU A 54 32.03 26.35 -25.33
C LEU A 54 31.90 25.54 -26.64
N ASP A 55 32.55 25.98 -27.73
CA ASP A 55 32.60 25.21 -28.99
C ASP A 55 33.18 23.80 -28.79
N ASN A 56 34.25 23.72 -27.99
CA ASN A 56 34.88 22.44 -27.64
C ASN A 56 33.92 21.57 -26.82
N ALA A 57 33.27 22.13 -25.79
CA ALA A 57 32.30 21.42 -24.96
C ALA A 57 31.13 20.83 -25.78
N LEU A 58 30.57 21.59 -26.72
CA LEU A 58 29.53 21.09 -27.63
C LEU A 58 30.05 19.93 -28.51
N SER A 59 31.32 19.97 -28.92
CA SER A 59 31.96 18.91 -29.72
C SER A 59 32.22 17.65 -28.90
N TRP A 60 32.69 17.80 -27.66
CA TRP A 60 32.87 16.69 -26.73
C TRP A 60 31.52 16.05 -26.38
N ALA A 61 30.48 16.87 -26.13
CA ALA A 61 29.13 16.38 -25.90
C ALA A 61 28.59 15.55 -27.07
N GLU A 62 28.79 15.98 -28.32
CA GLU A 62 28.43 15.18 -29.51
C GLU A 62 29.15 13.84 -29.54
N LYS A 63 30.46 13.84 -29.29
CA LYS A 63 31.30 12.64 -29.28
C LYS A 63 30.83 11.62 -28.23
N TYR A 64 30.48 12.08 -27.04
CA TYR A 64 30.06 11.23 -25.92
C TYR A 64 28.53 11.14 -25.73
N LYS A 65 27.76 11.60 -26.74
CA LYS A 65 26.29 11.56 -26.77
C LYS A 65 25.61 12.29 -25.60
N LEU A 66 26.27 13.28 -25.03
CA LEU A 66 25.72 14.15 -24.00
C LEU A 66 24.89 15.28 -24.62
N LYS A 67 23.88 15.71 -23.87
CA LYS A 67 23.09 16.91 -24.14
C LYS A 67 23.72 18.13 -23.46
N VAL A 68 23.57 19.30 -24.08
CA VAL A 68 24.07 20.57 -23.54
C VAL A 68 22.92 21.54 -23.32
N ILE A 69 22.86 22.05 -22.10
CA ILE A 69 22.04 23.19 -21.69
C ILE A 69 22.99 24.38 -21.59
N ILE A 70 22.82 25.38 -22.45
CA ILE A 70 23.57 26.63 -22.36
C ILE A 70 22.83 27.54 -21.40
N ASP A 71 23.48 27.94 -20.32
CA ASP A 71 22.88 28.74 -19.25
C ASP A 71 23.50 30.13 -19.18
N LEU A 72 22.69 31.17 -19.47
CA LEU A 72 23.14 32.55 -19.30
C LEU A 72 23.17 32.92 -17.81
N HIS A 73 24.31 32.66 -17.20
CA HIS A 73 24.50 32.73 -15.78
C HIS A 73 24.77 34.15 -15.26
N ALA A 74 25.27 35.04 -16.12
CA ALA A 74 25.52 36.44 -15.79
C ALA A 74 25.00 37.37 -16.89
N ALA A 75 23.99 38.18 -16.55
CA ALA A 75 23.41 39.17 -17.46
C ALA A 75 24.04 40.58 -17.27
N PRO A 76 23.98 41.46 -18.27
CA PRO A 76 24.45 42.85 -18.14
C PRO A 76 23.74 43.57 -16.98
N GLY A 77 24.52 44.12 -16.04
CA GLY A 77 23.98 44.79 -14.84
C GLY A 77 23.66 43.87 -13.66
N SER A 78 23.89 42.55 -13.78
CA SER A 78 23.65 41.53 -12.75
C SER A 78 22.16 41.38 -12.35
N GLN A 79 21.65 40.16 -12.50
CA GLN A 79 20.25 39.84 -12.23
C GLN A 79 19.94 39.54 -10.78
N ASN A 80 20.94 39.39 -9.91
CA ASN A 80 20.74 39.07 -8.49
C ASN A 80 21.66 39.80 -7.51
N GLY A 81 22.62 40.60 -7.99
CA GLY A 81 23.55 41.34 -7.13
C GLY A 81 24.69 40.51 -6.56
N TRP A 82 24.80 39.22 -6.91
CA TRP A 82 25.84 38.33 -6.40
C TRP A 82 27.02 38.20 -7.38
N GLU A 83 28.13 37.63 -6.91
CA GLU A 83 29.38 37.56 -7.68
C GLU A 83 29.27 36.67 -8.92
N HIS A 84 28.46 35.62 -8.88
CA HIS A 84 28.30 34.70 -10.01
C HIS A 84 27.46 35.31 -11.16
N SER A 85 26.64 36.33 -10.88
CA SER A 85 26.01 37.17 -11.92
C SER A 85 26.88 38.33 -12.38
N ALA A 86 28.14 38.36 -11.96
CA ALA A 86 29.13 39.40 -12.24
C ALA A 86 28.76 40.81 -11.72
N SER A 87 28.06 40.87 -10.57
CA SER A 87 27.87 42.16 -9.89
C SER A 87 29.21 42.77 -9.47
N ARG A 88 29.35 44.09 -9.65
CA ARG A 88 30.58 44.82 -9.33
C ARG A 88 30.69 45.18 -7.84
N ASP A 89 29.56 45.42 -7.19
CA ASP A 89 29.46 46.04 -5.86
C ASP A 89 28.21 45.62 -5.08
N GLY A 90 27.49 44.58 -5.54
CA GLY A 90 26.21 44.17 -4.98
C GLY A 90 25.00 44.76 -5.69
N SER A 91 25.19 45.63 -6.69
CA SER A 91 24.08 46.21 -7.44
C SER A 91 23.36 45.18 -8.31
N GLN A 92 22.04 45.36 -8.38
CA GLN A 92 21.12 44.62 -9.25
C GLN A 92 20.50 45.61 -10.23
N GLU A 93 21.20 45.86 -11.34
CA GLU A 93 20.83 46.86 -12.35
C GLU A 93 20.09 46.23 -13.54
N TRP A 94 20.19 44.91 -13.70
CA TRP A 94 19.50 44.20 -14.77
C TRP A 94 17.98 44.35 -14.66
N GLY A 95 17.33 44.66 -15.77
CA GLY A 95 15.87 44.83 -15.84
C GLY A 95 15.36 46.21 -15.39
N ILE A 96 16.23 47.13 -14.95
CA ILE A 96 15.86 48.54 -14.68
C ILE A 96 15.62 49.31 -15.99
N THR A 97 16.39 48.99 -17.03
CA THR A 97 16.27 49.62 -18.35
C THR A 97 15.99 48.59 -19.43
N ASP A 98 15.27 49.01 -20.47
CA ASP A 98 15.03 48.21 -21.67
C ASP A 98 16.33 47.88 -22.42
N GLU A 99 17.35 48.72 -22.27
CA GLU A 99 18.67 48.50 -22.88
C GLU A 99 19.34 47.25 -22.30
N ASN A 100 19.32 47.04 -20.97
CA ASN A 100 19.89 45.83 -20.39
C ASN A 100 19.12 44.57 -20.82
N ILE A 101 17.79 44.66 -20.90
CA ILE A 101 16.95 43.55 -21.39
C ILE A 101 17.33 43.23 -22.84
N GLN A 102 17.42 44.23 -23.71
CA GLN A 102 17.74 44.03 -25.13
C GLN A 102 19.15 43.45 -25.31
N GLN A 103 20.16 43.97 -24.61
CA GLN A 103 21.51 43.39 -24.63
C GLN A 103 21.52 41.91 -24.20
N THR A 104 20.69 41.55 -23.22
CA THR A 104 20.55 40.16 -22.78
C THR A 104 19.89 39.29 -23.86
N VAL A 105 18.90 39.81 -24.60
CA VAL A 105 18.26 39.12 -25.73
C VAL A 105 19.25 38.92 -26.88
N ASP A 106 20.07 39.92 -27.17
CA ASP A 106 21.07 39.84 -28.24
C ASP A 106 22.11 38.74 -27.98
N VAL A 107 22.48 38.51 -26.71
CA VAL A 107 23.35 37.39 -26.31
C VAL A 107 22.67 36.04 -26.53
N ILE A 108 21.40 35.91 -26.14
CA ILE A 108 20.63 34.67 -26.38
C ILE A 108 20.50 34.39 -27.88
N GLU A 109 20.20 35.41 -28.68
CA GLU A 109 20.13 35.28 -30.14
C GLU A 109 21.47 34.83 -30.72
N PHE A 110 22.58 35.43 -30.28
CA PHE A 110 23.92 35.03 -30.69
C PHE A 110 24.21 33.55 -30.40
N LEU A 111 23.93 33.10 -29.17
CA LEU A 111 24.15 31.70 -28.76
C LEU A 111 23.25 30.73 -29.53
N ALA A 112 21.96 31.06 -29.67
CA ALA A 112 21.00 30.27 -30.41
C ALA A 112 21.39 30.16 -31.89
N ALA A 113 21.75 31.28 -32.54
CA ALA A 113 22.17 31.31 -33.93
C ALA A 113 23.40 30.43 -34.18
N ARG A 114 24.37 30.45 -33.25
CA ARG A 114 25.61 29.67 -33.37
C ARG A 114 25.38 28.17 -33.20
N TYR A 115 24.59 27.76 -32.20
CA TYR A 115 24.52 26.37 -31.78
C TYR A 115 23.25 25.63 -32.19
N ALA A 116 22.23 26.29 -32.74
CA ALA A 116 20.94 25.66 -33.10
C ALA A 116 21.05 24.41 -34.00
N LYS A 117 22.11 24.32 -34.81
CA LYS A 117 22.35 23.19 -35.72
C LYS A 117 23.18 22.06 -35.10
N ARG A 118 23.66 22.20 -33.86
CA ARG A 118 24.50 21.21 -33.18
C ARG A 118 23.60 20.15 -32.52
N PRO A 119 23.74 18.86 -32.85
CA PRO A 119 22.93 17.79 -32.25
C PRO A 119 23.03 17.65 -30.72
N SER A 120 24.11 18.15 -30.13
CA SER A 120 24.28 18.17 -28.67
C SER A 120 23.49 19.29 -27.98
N LEU A 121 23.10 20.36 -28.69
CA LEU A 121 22.28 21.42 -28.07
C LEU A 121 20.90 20.86 -27.72
N TYR A 122 20.55 20.94 -26.45
CA TYR A 122 19.28 20.46 -25.91
C TYR A 122 18.39 21.61 -25.46
N ALA A 123 18.97 22.57 -24.75
CA ALA A 123 18.23 23.71 -24.22
C ALA A 123 19.08 24.98 -24.17
N VAL A 124 18.39 26.12 -24.18
CA VAL A 124 18.96 27.43 -23.86
C VAL A 124 18.19 27.97 -22.66
N GLU A 125 18.89 28.15 -21.56
CA GLU A 125 18.37 28.83 -20.38
C GLU A 125 18.61 30.31 -20.49
N LEU A 126 17.51 31.06 -20.40
CA LEU A 126 17.51 32.48 -20.73
C LEU A 126 18.26 33.30 -19.69
N ILE A 127 18.09 33.00 -18.41
CA ILE A 127 18.83 33.66 -17.33
C ILE A 127 18.80 32.81 -16.06
N ASN A 128 19.91 32.77 -15.34
CA ASN A 128 20.03 32.08 -14.06
C ASN A 128 19.53 32.95 -12.89
N GLU A 129 18.63 32.44 -12.05
CA GLU A 129 18.31 32.98 -10.71
C GLU A 129 18.06 34.51 -10.62
N PRO A 130 17.14 35.10 -11.39
CA PRO A 130 16.79 36.52 -11.22
C PRO A 130 16.24 36.78 -9.80
N LEU A 131 16.77 37.74 -9.04
CA LEU A 131 16.36 37.96 -7.64
C LEU A 131 15.20 38.94 -7.50
N SER A 132 14.15 38.57 -6.77
CA SER A 132 13.08 39.49 -6.36
C SER A 132 13.50 40.32 -5.13
N PRO A 133 13.13 41.61 -5.02
CA PRO A 133 12.26 42.37 -5.92
C PRO A 133 12.97 43.16 -7.03
N GLY A 134 14.31 43.15 -7.11
CA GLY A 134 15.05 43.96 -8.08
C GLY A 134 14.74 43.57 -9.54
N ALA A 135 14.80 42.27 -9.86
CA ALA A 135 14.30 41.72 -11.10
C ALA A 135 12.77 41.61 -10.98
N THR A 136 12.06 42.62 -11.47
CA THR A 136 10.59 42.63 -11.39
C THR A 136 9.98 41.55 -12.28
N LEU A 137 8.79 41.05 -11.92
CA LEU A 137 8.07 40.07 -12.75
C LEU A 137 7.76 40.63 -14.15
N GLU A 138 7.54 41.94 -14.26
CA GLU A 138 7.34 42.62 -15.54
C GLU A 138 8.60 42.54 -16.42
N SER A 139 9.76 42.92 -15.89
CA SER A 139 11.04 42.86 -16.60
C SER A 139 11.40 41.43 -17.02
N VAL A 140 11.22 40.45 -16.11
CA VAL A 140 11.47 39.03 -16.39
C VAL A 140 10.51 38.49 -17.46
N THR A 141 9.21 38.78 -17.35
CA THR A 141 8.22 38.34 -18.35
C THR A 141 8.49 38.95 -19.72
N LYS A 142 8.84 40.24 -19.77
CA LYS A 142 9.21 40.94 -21.00
C LYS A 142 10.44 40.29 -21.64
N TYR A 143 11.47 40.04 -20.84
CA TYR A 143 12.69 39.38 -21.28
C TYR A 143 12.44 37.95 -21.77
N TYR A 144 11.71 37.12 -21.02
CA TYR A 144 11.45 35.73 -21.40
C TYR A 144 10.65 35.59 -22.69
N LYS A 145 9.70 36.50 -22.97
CA LYS A 145 9.04 36.55 -24.28
C LYS A 145 10.05 36.85 -25.40
N ALA A 146 10.87 37.88 -25.23
CA ALA A 146 11.84 38.29 -26.26
C ALA A 146 12.94 37.23 -26.47
N GLY A 147 13.46 36.64 -25.39
CA GLY A 147 14.46 35.56 -25.43
C GLY A 147 13.90 34.27 -26.05
N TYR A 148 12.64 33.91 -25.74
CA TYR A 148 11.96 32.80 -26.40
C TYR A 148 11.88 33.00 -27.92
N GLU A 149 11.44 34.19 -28.37
CA GLU A 149 11.39 34.51 -29.81
C GLU A 149 12.78 34.48 -30.45
N ALA A 150 13.81 34.99 -29.76
CA ALA A 150 15.20 34.92 -30.22
C ALA A 150 15.68 33.47 -30.42
N VAL A 151 15.39 32.55 -29.49
CA VAL A 151 15.71 31.13 -29.67
C VAL A 151 14.90 30.54 -30.84
N ARG A 152 13.60 30.85 -30.94
CA ARG A 152 12.71 30.30 -31.98
C ARG A 152 13.04 30.78 -33.38
N ARG A 153 13.70 31.94 -33.55
CA ARG A 153 14.26 32.36 -34.85
C ARG A 153 15.31 31.38 -35.40
N HIS A 154 15.99 30.63 -34.54
CA HIS A 154 17.10 29.76 -34.93
C HIS A 154 16.85 28.27 -34.69
N SER A 155 16.05 27.92 -33.67
CA SER A 155 15.77 26.53 -33.30
C SER A 155 14.29 26.28 -32.98
N SER A 156 13.70 25.34 -33.71
CA SER A 156 12.36 24.81 -33.43
C SER A 156 12.36 23.63 -32.45
N THR A 157 13.53 23.12 -32.06
CA THR A 157 13.66 21.88 -31.27
C THR A 157 14.33 22.08 -29.92
N ALA A 158 15.10 23.15 -29.72
CA ALA A 158 15.71 23.43 -28.42
C ALA A 158 14.64 23.83 -27.40
N PHE A 159 14.75 23.29 -26.20
CA PHE A 159 13.96 23.76 -25.06
C PHE A 159 14.41 25.17 -24.65
N VAL A 160 13.44 25.99 -24.23
CA VAL A 160 13.72 27.32 -23.67
C VAL A 160 13.45 27.25 -22.17
N VAL A 161 14.51 27.35 -21.39
CA VAL A 161 14.45 27.22 -19.93
C VAL A 161 14.34 28.62 -19.31
N MET A 162 13.39 28.77 -18.40
CA MET A 162 13.03 30.02 -17.72
C MET A 162 13.19 29.80 -16.21
N SER A 163 14.24 30.37 -15.62
CA SER A 163 14.49 30.25 -14.18
C SER A 163 13.47 31.05 -13.38
N ASN A 164 12.94 30.47 -12.31
CA ASN A 164 12.10 31.17 -11.36
C ASN A 164 12.88 32.28 -10.66
N ARG A 165 12.17 33.33 -10.23
CA ARG A 165 12.80 34.35 -9.42
C ARG A 165 13.13 33.82 -8.03
N LEU A 166 14.32 34.14 -7.55
CA LEU A 166 14.68 33.91 -6.16
C LEU A 166 13.91 34.88 -5.24
N GLY A 167 13.56 34.42 -4.04
CA GLY A 167 12.82 35.20 -3.05
C GLY A 167 11.43 34.62 -2.74
N PRO A 168 10.62 35.32 -1.93
CA PRO A 168 9.35 34.78 -1.39
C PRO A 168 8.18 34.88 -2.39
N MET A 169 8.44 34.60 -3.67
CA MET A 169 7.45 34.72 -4.75
C MET A 169 6.66 33.41 -4.93
N ASP A 170 5.50 33.52 -5.58
CA ASP A 170 4.75 32.33 -5.98
C ASP A 170 5.61 31.52 -6.99
N PRO A 171 5.97 30.26 -6.70
CA PRO A 171 6.77 29.44 -7.60
C PRO A 171 6.06 29.11 -8.93
N ARG A 172 4.78 29.46 -9.09
CA ARG A 172 4.01 29.34 -10.33
C ARG A 172 3.82 30.66 -11.09
N GLU A 173 4.44 31.76 -10.66
CA GLU A 173 4.20 33.10 -11.26
C GLU A 173 4.47 33.16 -12.79
N LEU A 174 5.32 32.27 -13.31
CA LEU A 174 5.65 32.18 -14.73
C LEU A 174 4.78 31.19 -15.53
N PHE A 175 3.89 30.41 -14.90
CA PHE A 175 3.07 29.42 -15.59
C PHE A 175 2.18 30.02 -16.67
N PRO A 176 1.49 31.16 -16.45
CA PRO A 176 0.68 31.78 -17.50
C PRO A 176 1.48 32.12 -18.75
N LEU A 177 2.77 32.44 -18.61
CA LEU A 177 3.66 32.67 -19.75
C LEU A 177 4.08 31.34 -20.38
N ALA A 178 4.64 30.42 -19.59
CA ALA A 178 5.27 29.21 -20.08
C ALA A 178 4.26 28.27 -20.76
N THR A 179 3.05 28.11 -20.22
CA THR A 179 1.98 27.27 -20.80
C THR A 179 1.53 27.76 -22.18
N GLY A 180 1.68 29.05 -22.48
CA GLY A 180 1.34 29.64 -23.78
C GLY A 180 2.39 29.41 -24.87
N LEU A 181 3.55 28.82 -24.54
CA LEU A 181 4.72 28.71 -25.41
C LEU A 181 5.16 27.24 -25.52
N SER A 182 5.62 26.82 -26.70
CA SER A 182 6.01 25.43 -26.92
C SER A 182 7.45 25.15 -26.50
N LEU A 183 7.68 23.94 -25.97
CA LEU A 183 9.00 23.48 -25.48
C LEU A 183 9.63 24.47 -24.48
N THR A 184 8.81 25.02 -23.57
CA THR A 184 9.28 25.80 -22.43
C THR A 184 9.44 24.91 -21.20
N VAL A 185 10.37 25.30 -20.36
CA VAL A 185 10.70 24.60 -19.11
C VAL A 185 10.83 25.65 -18.01
N ILE A 186 10.18 25.44 -16.88
CA ILE A 186 10.38 26.22 -15.67
C ILE A 186 11.52 25.61 -14.90
N ASP A 187 12.54 26.41 -14.62
CA ASP A 187 13.69 26.03 -13.82
C ASP A 187 13.55 26.52 -12.37
N VAL A 188 13.91 25.65 -11.42
CA VAL A 188 13.92 25.95 -9.98
C VAL A 188 15.20 25.43 -9.32
N HIS A 189 15.67 26.17 -8.33
CA HIS A 189 16.90 25.86 -7.62
C HIS A 189 16.60 25.53 -6.16
N TYR A 190 17.04 24.35 -5.70
CA TYR A 190 16.77 23.89 -4.34
C TYR A 190 18.07 23.65 -3.58
N TYR A 191 18.38 24.58 -2.69
CA TYR A 191 19.52 24.50 -1.78
C TYR A 191 19.06 24.29 -0.35
N ASN A 192 19.68 23.33 0.35
CA ASN A 192 19.58 23.23 1.81
C ASN A 192 20.81 23.83 2.52
N LEU A 193 21.77 24.39 1.76
CA LEU A 193 23.04 24.89 2.30
C LEU A 193 23.00 26.36 2.73
N PHE A 194 22.22 27.18 2.02
CA PHE A 194 22.33 28.65 2.11
C PHE A 194 21.32 29.31 3.07
N GLU A 195 20.47 28.54 3.74
CA GLU A 195 19.52 29.06 4.72
C GLU A 195 19.91 28.67 6.15
N ASP A 196 19.92 29.65 7.06
CA ASP A 196 20.34 29.45 8.46
C ASP A 196 19.56 28.35 9.21
N LYS A 197 18.32 28.07 8.78
CA LYS A 197 17.47 27.03 9.38
C LYS A 197 18.08 25.63 9.26
N PHE A 198 18.96 25.41 8.28
CA PHE A 198 19.60 24.11 8.06
C PHE A 198 20.88 23.92 8.90
N ASN A 199 21.50 25.01 9.37
CA ASN A 199 22.78 24.97 10.11
C ASN A 199 22.74 24.10 11.38
N ASN A 200 21.55 23.92 11.97
CA ASN A 200 21.36 23.15 13.20
C ASN A 200 20.65 21.81 12.98
N LEU A 201 20.37 21.42 11.74
CA LEU A 201 19.74 20.14 11.45
C LEU A 201 20.76 19.01 11.45
N THR A 202 20.37 17.88 12.01
CA THR A 202 21.10 16.61 11.85
C THR A 202 21.02 16.11 10.41
N VAL A 203 21.86 15.13 10.05
CA VAL A 203 21.79 14.43 8.75
C VAL A 203 20.36 13.95 8.47
N GLN A 204 19.74 13.23 9.40
CA GLN A 204 18.39 12.69 9.20
C GLN A 204 17.35 13.80 9.01
N GLN A 205 17.44 14.89 9.78
CA GLN A 205 16.51 16.01 9.62
C GLN A 205 16.66 16.72 8.27
N ASN A 206 17.88 16.81 7.72
CA ASN A 206 18.10 17.31 6.37
C ASN A 206 17.48 16.40 5.31
N ILE A 207 17.67 15.07 5.43
CA ILE A 207 17.05 14.06 4.55
C ILE A 207 15.52 14.14 4.63
N ASP A 208 14.97 14.18 5.84
CA ASP A 208 13.53 14.28 6.07
C ASP A 208 12.95 15.56 5.47
N PHE A 209 13.69 16.68 5.50
CA PHE A 209 13.25 17.92 4.87
C PHE A 209 13.13 17.77 3.35
N ILE A 210 14.02 17.01 2.70
CA ILE A 210 13.91 16.74 1.27
C ILE A 210 12.61 15.98 0.98
N TYR A 211 12.35 14.87 1.68
CA TYR A 211 11.16 14.05 1.46
C TYR A 211 9.84 14.73 1.85
N ASN A 212 9.82 15.48 2.94
CA ASN A 212 8.59 16.06 3.48
C ASN A 212 8.29 17.43 2.87
N ASN A 213 9.32 18.24 2.61
CA ASN A 213 9.15 19.63 2.18
C ASN A 213 9.52 19.82 0.71
N ARG A 214 10.72 19.43 0.26
CA ARG A 214 11.15 19.64 -1.13
C ARG A 214 10.28 18.85 -2.11
N SER A 215 9.91 17.61 -1.79
CA SER A 215 8.96 16.83 -2.61
C SER A 215 7.60 17.53 -2.75
N SER A 216 7.06 18.12 -1.67
CA SER A 216 5.81 18.88 -1.73
C SER A 216 5.95 20.16 -2.56
N GLN A 217 7.09 20.85 -2.48
CA GLN A 217 7.37 22.05 -3.28
C GLN A 217 7.48 21.72 -4.77
N LEU A 218 8.18 20.62 -5.11
CA LEU A 218 8.31 20.16 -6.48
C LEU A 218 6.96 19.67 -7.05
N ASN A 219 6.17 18.95 -6.27
CA ASN A 219 4.80 18.55 -6.64
C ASN A 219 3.89 19.77 -6.87
N HIS A 220 4.11 20.85 -6.13
CA HIS A 220 3.36 22.07 -6.35
C HIS A 220 3.66 22.68 -7.73
N ILE A 221 4.86 22.56 -8.28
CA ILE A 221 5.15 23.09 -9.62
C ILE A 221 5.07 22.03 -10.73
N THR A 222 4.94 20.75 -10.40
CA THR A 222 4.84 19.67 -11.40
C THR A 222 3.38 19.26 -11.56
N THR A 223 2.71 19.76 -12.60
CA THR A 223 1.29 19.47 -12.87
C THR A 223 1.12 18.81 -14.23
N SER A 224 0.10 17.96 -14.37
CA SER A 224 -0.15 17.17 -15.60
C SER A 224 -0.38 18.01 -16.86
N ASN A 225 -0.86 19.25 -16.70
CA ASN A 225 -1.10 20.21 -17.79
C ASN A 225 -0.23 21.47 -17.68
N GLY A 226 0.80 21.45 -16.85
CA GLY A 226 1.74 22.57 -16.64
C GLY A 226 2.90 22.55 -17.64
N PRO A 227 3.74 23.60 -17.63
CA PRO A 227 5.03 23.56 -18.32
C PRO A 227 5.92 22.45 -17.74
N LEU A 228 6.91 22.00 -18.51
CA LEU A 228 7.92 21.09 -17.98
C LEU A 228 8.67 21.76 -16.83
N THR A 229 9.10 20.98 -15.85
CA THR A 229 9.89 21.46 -14.71
C THR A 229 11.31 20.90 -14.78
N PHE A 230 12.28 21.71 -14.39
CA PHE A 230 13.69 21.35 -14.29
C PHE A 230 14.23 21.85 -12.96
N VAL A 231 14.94 20.98 -12.24
CA VAL A 231 15.69 21.40 -11.05
C VAL A 231 17.12 21.66 -11.51
N GLY A 232 17.41 22.88 -11.94
CA GLY A 232 18.66 23.24 -12.60
C GLY A 232 19.86 23.21 -11.68
N GLU A 233 19.65 23.49 -10.39
CA GLU A 233 20.71 23.43 -9.39
C GLU A 233 20.25 22.84 -8.06
N TRP A 234 21.10 21.96 -7.53
CA TRP A 234 21.03 21.35 -6.22
C TRP A 234 22.42 20.81 -5.86
N VAL A 235 22.68 20.60 -4.56
CA VAL A 235 23.97 20.07 -4.07
C VAL A 235 23.74 19.10 -2.92
N ALA A 236 24.59 18.09 -2.80
CA ALA A 236 24.56 17.11 -1.71
C ALA A 236 25.20 17.61 -0.40
N GLU A 237 25.75 18.84 -0.38
CA GLU A 237 26.38 19.43 0.81
C GLU A 237 25.32 19.96 1.79
N TRP A 238 25.54 19.71 3.08
CA TRP A 238 24.61 20.04 4.16
C TRP A 238 25.27 20.60 5.43
N SER A 239 26.53 21.06 5.39
CA SER A 239 27.22 21.78 6.49
C SER A 239 27.16 21.10 7.87
N VAL A 240 26.88 19.79 7.93
CA VAL A 240 26.76 19.03 9.17
C VAL A 240 28.13 18.51 9.57
N ASN A 241 28.68 19.05 10.65
CA ASN A 241 29.95 18.58 11.21
C ASN A 241 29.85 17.09 11.63
N GLY A 242 30.77 16.27 11.12
CA GLY A 242 30.87 14.85 11.47
C GLY A 242 30.00 13.90 10.63
N ALA A 243 29.36 14.37 9.56
CA ALA A 243 28.67 13.49 8.61
C ALA A 243 29.65 12.47 7.98
N SER A 244 29.25 11.20 7.97
CA SER A 244 30.04 10.10 7.41
C SER A 244 29.85 9.98 5.90
N LYS A 245 30.72 9.21 5.24
CA LYS A 245 30.52 8.86 3.82
C LYS A 245 29.17 8.18 3.61
N GLU A 246 28.82 7.28 4.53
CA GLU A 246 27.55 6.55 4.53
C GLU A 246 26.36 7.50 4.65
N ASP A 247 26.49 8.62 5.37
CA ASP A 247 25.44 9.64 5.47
C ASP A 247 25.19 10.35 4.13
N TYR A 248 26.23 10.69 3.37
CA TYR A 248 26.07 11.20 2.00
C TYR A 248 25.53 10.13 1.04
N GLN A 249 25.80 8.85 1.32
CA GLN A 249 25.24 7.73 0.56
C GLN A 249 23.80 7.38 0.95
N ARG A 250 23.28 7.82 2.10
CA ARG A 250 21.87 7.61 2.49
C ARG A 250 20.88 8.41 1.66
N VAL A 251 21.35 9.46 0.97
CA VAL A 251 20.57 10.19 -0.05
C VAL A 251 20.33 9.30 -1.28
N ASP A 252 21.25 8.36 -1.53
CA ASP A 252 20.99 7.17 -2.31
C ASP A 252 20.22 6.21 -1.37
N VAL A 253 18.88 6.32 -1.38
CA VAL A 253 18.04 5.27 -0.79
C VAL A 253 18.56 3.98 -1.39
N ASP A 254 19.07 3.03 -0.58
CA ASP A 254 19.24 1.66 -1.07
C ASP A 254 17.91 1.34 -1.75
N PRO A 255 17.86 1.18 -3.09
CA PRO A 255 16.59 1.05 -3.80
C PRO A 255 15.86 -0.24 -3.39
N ASN A 256 16.53 -1.10 -2.60
CA ASN A 256 15.97 -2.27 -1.96
C ASN A 256 15.45 -2.02 -0.54
N PHE A 257 15.75 -0.92 0.15
CA PHE A 257 15.26 -0.65 1.51
C PHE A 257 13.73 -0.65 1.55
N ARG A 258 13.10 0.18 0.71
CA ARG A 258 11.63 0.20 0.61
C ARG A 258 11.15 -1.06 -0.08
N ILE A 259 10.15 -1.69 0.51
CA ILE A 259 9.58 -2.91 -0.05
C ILE A 259 8.49 -2.61 -1.08
N ARG A 260 8.60 -3.32 -2.19
CA ARG A 260 7.57 -3.49 -3.21
C ARG A 260 7.19 -4.96 -3.14
N ALA A 261 6.18 -5.24 -2.33
CA ALA A 261 5.82 -6.59 -1.94
C ALA A 261 4.51 -7.04 -2.60
N VAL A 262 4.28 -8.34 -2.53
CA VAL A 262 2.98 -8.95 -2.80
C VAL A 262 2.64 -9.89 -1.66
N ASN A 263 1.36 -9.94 -1.29
CA ASN A 263 0.83 -10.87 -0.31
C ASN A 263 0.61 -12.25 -0.92
N LEU A 264 0.99 -13.29 -0.19
CA LEU A 264 0.74 -14.69 -0.53
C LEU A 264 -0.51 -15.21 0.21
N GLY A 265 -1.61 -14.44 0.13
CA GLY A 265 -2.91 -14.74 0.75
C GLY A 265 -3.54 -16.02 0.21
N GLY A 266 -4.36 -16.68 1.03
CA GLY A 266 -4.99 -17.95 0.68
C GLY A 266 -4.05 -19.15 0.57
N TRP A 267 -2.78 -19.05 1.01
CA TRP A 267 -1.79 -20.15 0.96
C TRP A 267 -1.62 -20.88 2.29
N LEU A 268 -0.83 -20.34 3.23
CA LEU A 268 -0.60 -20.97 4.55
C LEU A 268 -1.71 -20.65 5.56
N VAL A 269 -2.47 -19.60 5.29
CA VAL A 269 -3.80 -19.35 5.86
C VAL A 269 -4.78 -19.33 4.70
N THR A 270 -5.76 -20.22 4.74
CA THR A 270 -6.72 -20.38 3.64
C THR A 270 -7.91 -19.44 3.79
N GLU A 271 -8.35 -18.88 2.66
CA GLU A 271 -9.52 -18.01 2.53
C GLU A 271 -10.38 -18.47 1.35
N GLY A 272 -11.69 -18.21 1.40
CA GLY A 272 -12.71 -18.69 0.46
C GLY A 272 -12.48 -18.32 -1.00
N ARG A 273 -11.64 -17.32 -1.25
CA ARG A 273 -11.39 -16.79 -2.58
C ARG A 273 -10.14 -17.34 -3.27
N ALA A 274 -9.44 -18.31 -2.66
CA ALA A 274 -8.35 -19.04 -3.32
C ALA A 274 -8.86 -19.82 -4.55
N LYS A 275 -8.01 -19.95 -5.59
CA LYS A 275 -8.36 -20.66 -6.83
C LYS A 275 -7.37 -21.80 -7.12
N PRO A 276 -7.82 -23.05 -7.31
CA PRO A 276 -9.21 -23.53 -7.22
C PRO A 276 -9.78 -23.38 -5.80
N THR A 277 -11.10 -23.22 -5.67
CA THR A 277 -11.73 -23.23 -4.35
C THR A 277 -11.54 -24.61 -3.72
N LEU A 278 -11.23 -24.61 -2.44
CA LEU A 278 -11.04 -25.84 -1.69
C LEU A 278 -12.34 -26.31 -1.02
N PHE A 279 -13.44 -25.54 -1.12
CA PHE A 279 -14.66 -25.81 -0.38
C PHE A 279 -15.68 -26.69 -1.12
N ASP A 280 -15.57 -26.81 -2.44
CA ASP A 280 -16.56 -27.52 -3.28
C ASP A 280 -16.64 -29.03 -3.00
N GLY A 281 -15.58 -29.62 -2.42
CA GLY A 281 -15.54 -31.04 -2.07
C GLY A 281 -16.23 -31.38 -0.74
N ILE A 282 -16.70 -30.40 0.01
CA ILE A 282 -17.30 -30.61 1.34
C ILE A 282 -18.80 -30.89 1.21
N ILE A 283 -19.27 -32.02 1.75
CA ILE A 283 -20.70 -32.34 1.80
C ILE A 283 -21.43 -31.32 2.67
N ASN A 284 -22.55 -30.77 2.18
CA ASN A 284 -23.24 -29.64 2.82
C ASN A 284 -22.29 -28.47 3.11
N SER A 285 -21.52 -28.04 2.11
CA SER A 285 -20.56 -26.94 2.21
C SER A 285 -21.21 -25.61 2.56
N ASP A 286 -22.51 -25.45 2.40
CA ASP A 286 -23.27 -24.28 2.86
C ASP A 286 -23.59 -24.34 4.37
N LEU A 287 -23.33 -25.45 5.05
CA LEU A 287 -23.52 -25.64 6.50
C LEU A 287 -22.17 -25.83 7.22
N LEU A 288 -21.22 -24.95 6.96
CA LEU A 288 -19.94 -24.91 7.68
C LEU A 288 -20.08 -24.12 8.98
N ASP A 289 -19.09 -24.24 9.88
CA ASP A 289 -19.08 -23.44 11.11
C ASP A 289 -19.19 -21.95 10.78
N GLY A 290 -20.04 -21.25 11.54
CA GLY A 290 -20.31 -19.83 11.36
C GLY A 290 -21.31 -19.48 10.26
N SER A 291 -21.74 -20.43 9.43
CA SER A 291 -22.87 -20.20 8.53
C SER A 291 -24.07 -19.69 9.32
N GLN A 292 -24.70 -18.62 8.84
CA GLN A 292 -25.88 -18.01 9.44
C GLN A 292 -27.13 -18.54 8.77
N LEU A 293 -27.99 -19.20 9.54
CA LEU A 293 -29.22 -19.81 9.07
C LEU A 293 -30.45 -19.10 9.61
N GLN A 294 -31.46 -19.00 8.77
CA GLN A 294 -32.82 -18.64 9.13
C GLN A 294 -33.74 -19.82 8.83
N PHE A 295 -34.69 -20.10 9.72
CA PHE A 295 -35.66 -21.18 9.55
C PHE A 295 -37.07 -20.59 9.60
N LYS A 296 -37.82 -20.70 8.51
CA LYS A 296 -39.21 -20.25 8.42
C LYS A 296 -40.15 -21.45 8.38
N SER A 297 -41.09 -21.52 9.31
CA SER A 297 -42.11 -22.58 9.32
C SER A 297 -42.98 -22.48 8.07
N VAL A 298 -43.12 -23.58 7.33
CA VAL A 298 -44.00 -23.63 6.15
C VAL A 298 -45.47 -23.43 6.56
N LYS A 299 -45.84 -24.01 7.71
CA LYS A 299 -47.19 -23.97 8.26
C LYS A 299 -47.64 -22.57 8.67
N THR A 300 -46.82 -21.86 9.45
CA THR A 300 -47.22 -20.56 10.02
C THR A 300 -46.71 -19.38 9.21
N GLY A 301 -45.74 -19.60 8.31
CA GLY A 301 -45.04 -18.55 7.59
C GLY A 301 -44.13 -17.69 8.47
N LYS A 302 -43.88 -18.10 9.72
CA LYS A 302 -43.09 -17.34 10.72
C LYS A 302 -41.70 -17.95 10.93
N TYR A 303 -40.73 -17.10 11.24
CA TYR A 303 -39.34 -17.47 11.49
C TYR A 303 -39.13 -17.92 12.92
N LEU A 304 -38.29 -18.94 13.10
CA LEU A 304 -37.75 -19.29 14.41
C LEU A 304 -36.97 -18.12 14.98
N CYS A 305 -37.19 -17.83 16.26
CA CYS A 305 -36.68 -16.66 16.95
C CYS A 305 -36.19 -17.04 18.34
N ALA A 306 -34.95 -16.65 18.64
CA ALA A 306 -34.42 -16.62 20.00
C ALA A 306 -34.67 -15.23 20.58
N GLU A 307 -35.83 -15.03 21.18
CA GLU A 307 -36.24 -13.73 21.72
C GLU A 307 -35.18 -13.14 22.65
N GLN A 308 -34.94 -11.83 22.53
CA GLN A 308 -33.86 -11.10 23.22
C GLN A 308 -32.44 -11.59 22.90
N GLY A 309 -32.29 -12.40 21.85
CA GLY A 309 -31.04 -13.01 21.45
C GLY A 309 -30.70 -14.30 22.20
N GLY A 310 -31.54 -14.77 23.13
CA GLY A 310 -31.28 -15.94 23.96
C GLY A 310 -31.91 -15.86 25.35
N GLY A 311 -31.67 -16.88 26.17
CA GLY A 311 -32.06 -16.95 27.59
C GLY A 311 -33.47 -17.49 27.83
N SER A 312 -34.15 -17.92 26.78
CA SER A 312 -35.55 -18.36 26.85
C SER A 312 -35.89 -19.44 25.82
N LEU A 313 -37.18 -19.77 25.70
CA LEU A 313 -37.71 -20.70 24.70
C LEU A 313 -37.52 -20.13 23.29
N ILE A 314 -37.28 -21.02 22.33
CA ILE A 314 -37.35 -20.69 20.92
C ILE A 314 -38.82 -20.68 20.49
N VAL A 315 -39.21 -19.61 19.83
CA VAL A 315 -40.58 -19.37 19.33
C VAL A 315 -40.55 -19.15 17.82
N ALA A 316 -41.72 -19.10 17.18
CA ALA A 316 -41.88 -18.80 15.77
C ALA A 316 -42.94 -17.70 15.58
N ASN A 317 -42.60 -16.46 15.91
CA ASN A 317 -43.57 -15.37 16.11
C ASN A 317 -43.45 -14.18 15.14
N ARG A 318 -42.49 -14.19 14.20
CA ARG A 318 -42.24 -13.06 13.26
C ARG A 318 -42.30 -13.48 11.80
N THR A 319 -42.80 -12.59 10.93
CA THR A 319 -42.83 -12.78 9.48
C THR A 319 -41.62 -12.21 8.75
N ASP A 320 -40.84 -11.36 9.42
CA ASP A 320 -39.68 -10.68 8.87
C ASP A 320 -38.48 -10.93 9.80
N PRO A 321 -37.40 -11.55 9.30
CA PRO A 321 -36.26 -11.92 10.14
C PRO A 321 -35.34 -10.71 10.37
N GLN A 322 -34.76 -10.66 11.56
CA GLN A 322 -33.76 -9.72 12.05
C GLN A 322 -32.66 -10.52 12.78
N LEU A 323 -31.94 -9.89 13.72
CA LEU A 323 -30.80 -10.50 14.40
C LEU A 323 -31.16 -11.72 15.27
N TRP A 324 -32.40 -11.83 15.78
CA TRP A 324 -32.80 -12.89 16.71
C TRP A 324 -33.28 -14.17 16.00
N GLU A 325 -33.51 -14.08 14.70
CA GLU A 325 -33.92 -15.18 13.84
C GLU A 325 -32.72 -15.83 13.11
N ILE A 326 -31.51 -15.38 13.45
CA ILE A 326 -30.25 -15.90 12.90
C ILE A 326 -29.65 -16.91 13.87
N PHE A 327 -29.38 -18.11 13.36
CA PHE A 327 -28.73 -19.21 14.06
C PHE A 327 -27.39 -19.51 13.40
N ARG A 328 -26.30 -19.34 14.15
CA ARG A 328 -24.95 -19.67 13.70
C ARG A 328 -24.70 -21.17 13.86
N VAL A 329 -24.16 -21.79 12.82
CA VAL A 329 -23.88 -23.23 12.80
C VAL A 329 -22.57 -23.54 13.50
N TRP A 330 -22.58 -24.57 14.34
CA TRP A 330 -21.38 -25.27 14.79
C TRP A 330 -21.43 -26.69 14.24
N ARG A 331 -20.57 -26.99 13.26
CA ARG A 331 -20.59 -28.27 12.55
C ARG A 331 -19.88 -29.35 13.37
N ILE A 332 -20.56 -30.48 13.57
CA ILE A 332 -19.97 -31.67 14.17
C ILE A 332 -19.54 -32.64 13.07
N ASN A 333 -20.40 -32.85 12.07
CA ASN A 333 -20.13 -33.63 10.87
C ASN A 333 -21.07 -33.19 9.74
N GLU A 334 -21.17 -33.99 8.66
CA GLU A 334 -21.96 -33.68 7.46
C GLU A 334 -23.44 -33.40 7.69
N THR A 335 -24.04 -33.98 8.73
CA THR A 335 -25.50 -33.87 8.99
C THR A 335 -25.84 -33.39 10.40
N THR A 336 -24.85 -33.35 11.29
CA THR A 336 -25.04 -33.07 12.72
C THR A 336 -24.43 -31.73 13.11
N PHE A 337 -25.20 -30.90 13.81
CA PHE A 337 -24.87 -29.51 14.10
C PHE A 337 -25.31 -29.10 15.51
N ASN A 338 -24.65 -28.10 16.07
CA ASN A 338 -25.20 -27.26 17.13
C ASN A 338 -25.59 -25.90 16.54
N PHE A 339 -26.52 -25.21 17.19
CA PHE A 339 -26.93 -23.86 16.79
C PHE A 339 -26.64 -22.87 17.91
N ARG A 340 -26.01 -21.75 17.57
CA ARG A 340 -25.70 -20.67 18.49
C ARG A 340 -26.51 -19.42 18.11
N VAL A 341 -27.21 -18.85 19.06
CA VAL A 341 -28.06 -17.66 18.85
C VAL A 341 -27.26 -16.37 19.00
N TYR A 342 -27.87 -15.20 18.77
CA TYR A 342 -27.21 -13.90 18.82
C TYR A 342 -26.50 -13.61 20.16
N GLY A 343 -27.11 -13.97 21.29
CA GLY A 343 -26.55 -13.83 22.64
C GLY A 343 -25.54 -14.91 23.03
N ASP A 344 -24.91 -15.55 22.05
CA ASP A 344 -23.85 -16.54 22.21
C ASP A 344 -24.23 -17.84 22.95
N GLN A 345 -25.53 -18.07 23.19
CA GLN A 345 -26.04 -19.29 23.82
C GLN A 345 -26.33 -20.39 22.79
N PHE A 346 -26.20 -21.65 23.19
CA PHE A 346 -26.57 -22.80 22.38
C PHE A 346 -28.05 -23.13 22.52
N VAL A 347 -28.68 -23.44 21.38
CA VAL A 347 -30.01 -24.05 21.30
C VAL A 347 -29.91 -25.49 21.79
N GLY A 348 -30.87 -25.92 22.61
CA GLY A 348 -30.95 -27.28 23.11
C GLY A 348 -32.34 -27.65 23.65
N LEU A 349 -32.50 -28.92 24.00
CA LEU A 349 -33.70 -29.42 24.68
C LEU A 349 -33.80 -28.85 26.10
N ASP A 350 -34.99 -28.40 26.48
CA ASP A 350 -35.29 -27.97 27.85
C ASP A 350 -35.29 -29.18 28.81
N ARG A 351 -34.18 -29.30 29.55
CA ARG A 351 -33.99 -30.36 30.54
C ARG A 351 -34.75 -30.11 31.84
N ASN A 352 -35.22 -28.89 32.09
CA ASN A 352 -35.97 -28.51 33.29
C ASN A 352 -37.48 -28.57 33.09
N GLY A 353 -37.92 -28.62 31.83
CA GLY A 353 -39.32 -28.75 31.42
C GLY A 353 -39.77 -30.19 31.17
N ASN A 354 -40.76 -30.34 30.28
CA ASN A 354 -41.35 -31.63 29.90
C ASN A 354 -40.47 -32.49 28.96
N GLY A 355 -39.25 -32.03 28.63
CA GLY A 355 -38.32 -32.73 27.74
C GLY A 355 -38.60 -32.57 26.23
N SER A 356 -39.57 -31.74 25.84
CA SER A 356 -39.84 -31.40 24.43
C SER A 356 -39.64 -29.92 24.08
N GLY A 357 -39.59 -29.00 25.06
CA GLY A 357 -39.31 -27.59 24.79
C GLY A 357 -37.92 -27.36 24.18
N ILE A 358 -37.79 -26.37 23.30
CA ILE A 358 -36.50 -25.91 22.77
C ILE A 358 -36.14 -24.57 23.40
N VAL A 359 -34.93 -24.48 23.96
CA VAL A 359 -34.42 -23.30 24.67
C VAL A 359 -33.04 -22.90 24.15
N ALA A 360 -32.68 -21.63 24.27
CA ALA A 360 -31.33 -21.13 24.03
C ALA A 360 -30.73 -20.56 25.32
N VAL A 361 -30.34 -21.43 26.26
CA VAL A 361 -29.90 -21.02 27.61
C VAL A 361 -28.48 -21.45 27.96
N SER A 362 -27.86 -22.33 27.16
CA SER A 362 -26.53 -22.87 27.47
C SER A 362 -25.44 -21.90 27.02
N ASP A 363 -24.70 -21.33 27.97
CA ASP A 363 -23.51 -20.50 27.74
C ASP A 363 -22.18 -21.30 27.77
N GLN A 364 -22.28 -22.63 27.92
CA GLN A 364 -21.14 -23.56 27.98
C GLN A 364 -20.97 -24.36 26.67
N THR A 365 -19.90 -25.15 26.60
CA THR A 365 -19.63 -26.10 25.51
C THR A 365 -20.87 -26.98 25.23
N PRO A 366 -21.33 -27.07 23.97
CA PRO A 366 -22.54 -27.82 23.65
C PRO A 366 -22.36 -29.31 23.93
N GLY A 367 -23.42 -29.94 24.44
CA GLY A 367 -23.46 -31.37 24.74
C GLY A 367 -24.53 -32.09 23.95
N LYS A 368 -24.97 -33.24 24.48
CA LYS A 368 -25.95 -34.09 23.80
C LYS A 368 -27.30 -33.40 23.57
N SER A 369 -27.76 -32.49 24.45
CA SER A 369 -29.07 -31.84 24.26
C SER A 369 -29.06 -30.74 23.21
N GLU A 370 -27.89 -30.25 22.84
CA GLU A 370 -27.69 -29.17 21.87
C GLU A 370 -27.42 -29.70 20.46
N THR A 371 -27.46 -31.02 20.27
CA THR A 371 -27.02 -31.70 19.05
C THR A 371 -28.21 -32.07 18.14
N PHE A 372 -28.30 -31.43 16.99
CA PHE A 372 -29.40 -31.60 16.04
C PHE A 372 -28.91 -32.19 14.73
N VAL A 373 -29.80 -32.90 14.03
CA VAL A 373 -29.55 -33.37 12.67
C VAL A 373 -30.44 -32.60 11.70
N ILE A 374 -29.85 -31.99 10.68
CA ILE A 374 -30.60 -31.34 9.59
C ILE A 374 -30.80 -32.38 8.49
N LEU A 375 -32.06 -32.69 8.20
CA LEU A 375 -32.46 -33.51 7.06
C LEU A 375 -33.05 -32.60 5.99
N ARG A 376 -32.48 -32.65 4.77
CA ARG A 376 -32.99 -31.91 3.62
C ARG A 376 -33.95 -32.78 2.82
N SER A 377 -34.97 -32.17 2.23
CA SER A 377 -35.80 -32.83 1.22
C SER A 377 -34.97 -33.09 -0.05
N SER A 378 -35.24 -34.20 -0.72
CA SER A 378 -34.60 -34.52 -2.00
C SER A 378 -35.08 -33.63 -3.15
N ASP A 379 -36.30 -33.10 -3.04
CA ASP A 379 -36.93 -32.29 -4.09
C ASP A 379 -36.62 -30.79 -3.95
N ASP A 380 -36.41 -30.32 -2.71
CA ASP A 380 -35.96 -28.96 -2.41
C ASP A 380 -35.00 -28.97 -1.22
N LEU A 381 -33.71 -28.72 -1.50
CA LEU A 381 -32.65 -28.70 -0.47
C LEU A 381 -32.80 -27.58 0.57
N ASN A 382 -33.67 -26.59 0.32
CA ASN A 382 -33.99 -25.56 1.30
C ASN A 382 -35.15 -25.97 2.22
N ARG A 383 -35.92 -27.01 1.90
CA ARG A 383 -36.91 -27.57 2.84
C ARG A 383 -36.22 -28.57 3.75
N VAL A 384 -36.24 -28.29 5.06
CA VAL A 384 -35.54 -29.07 6.07
C VAL A 384 -36.46 -29.54 7.19
N ARG A 385 -36.11 -30.68 7.78
CA ARG A 385 -36.56 -31.12 9.10
C ARG A 385 -35.36 -31.16 10.03
N ILE A 386 -35.58 -30.76 11.28
CA ILE A 386 -34.53 -30.73 12.30
C ILE A 386 -34.85 -31.81 13.33
N LEU A 387 -34.05 -32.86 13.38
CA LEU A 387 -34.19 -33.94 14.35
C LEU A 387 -33.46 -33.54 15.64
N ALA A 388 -34.18 -33.56 16.76
CA ALA A 388 -33.64 -33.27 18.07
C ALA A 388 -33.05 -34.53 18.74
N PRO A 389 -32.19 -34.37 19.77
CA PRO A 389 -31.55 -35.49 20.46
C PRO A 389 -32.49 -36.49 21.14
N ASN A 390 -33.74 -36.09 21.39
CA ASN A 390 -34.77 -36.96 21.97
C ASN A 390 -35.44 -37.89 20.92
N GLY A 391 -35.02 -37.82 19.64
CA GLY A 391 -35.49 -38.67 18.56
C GLY A 391 -36.73 -38.14 17.83
N TYR A 392 -37.20 -36.93 18.15
CA TYR A 392 -38.35 -36.29 17.53
C TYR A 392 -37.93 -35.10 16.68
N TYR A 393 -38.72 -34.79 15.66
CA TYR A 393 -38.53 -33.59 14.85
C TYR A 393 -39.01 -32.34 15.58
N LEU A 394 -38.35 -31.22 15.32
CA LEU A 394 -38.84 -29.91 15.70
C LEU A 394 -40.15 -29.62 14.97
N GLN A 395 -41.08 -28.97 15.66
CA GLN A 395 -42.32 -28.44 15.09
C GLN A 395 -42.66 -27.08 15.67
N VAL A 396 -43.47 -26.30 14.94
CA VAL A 396 -44.15 -25.12 15.47
C VAL A 396 -45.57 -25.50 15.87
N ASN A 397 -45.86 -25.41 17.17
CA ASN A 397 -47.18 -25.74 17.69
C ASN A 397 -48.20 -24.60 17.48
N ALA A 398 -49.46 -24.82 17.89
CA ALA A 398 -50.54 -23.85 17.72
C ALA A 398 -50.36 -22.53 18.52
N GLU A 399 -49.43 -22.49 19.47
CA GLU A 399 -49.08 -21.32 20.28
C GLU A 399 -47.82 -20.61 19.76
N ASP A 400 -47.36 -20.93 18.54
CA ASP A 400 -46.12 -20.44 17.94
C ASP A 400 -44.85 -20.78 18.76
N VAL A 401 -44.88 -21.84 19.58
CA VAL A 401 -43.71 -22.31 20.34
C VAL A 401 -43.05 -23.47 19.60
N VAL A 402 -41.70 -23.52 19.62
CA VAL A 402 -40.94 -24.62 19.01
C VAL A 402 -40.76 -25.76 20.01
N THR A 403 -41.20 -26.96 19.63
CA THR A 403 -41.07 -28.18 20.43
C THR A 403 -40.50 -29.34 19.62
N ALA A 404 -39.89 -30.31 20.29
CA ALA A 404 -39.32 -31.54 19.73
C ALA A 404 -40.13 -32.76 20.14
N ASP A 405 -41.31 -32.94 19.55
CA ASP A 405 -42.24 -34.02 19.85
C ASP A 405 -42.99 -34.55 18.63
N TRP A 406 -42.56 -34.16 17.42
CA TRP A 406 -43.13 -34.66 16.17
C TRP A 406 -42.50 -35.98 15.71
N VAL A 407 -43.34 -36.98 15.42
CA VAL A 407 -42.90 -38.36 15.11
C VAL A 407 -42.75 -38.63 13.60
N GLY A 408 -43.28 -37.75 12.74
CA GLY A 408 -43.36 -37.97 11.29
C GLY A 408 -44.34 -39.09 10.89
N SER A 409 -44.87 -39.05 9.67
CA SER A 409 -45.67 -40.13 9.08
C SER A 409 -44.74 -41.17 8.43
N GLY A 410 -44.94 -42.44 8.76
CA GLY A 410 -43.97 -43.54 8.54
C GLY A 410 -43.72 -44.02 7.10
N SER A 411 -43.97 -43.22 6.06
CA SER A 411 -43.60 -43.53 4.67
C SER A 411 -42.78 -42.38 4.10
N ASP A 412 -41.50 -42.64 3.79
CA ASP A 412 -40.50 -41.76 3.14
C ASP A 412 -40.31 -40.33 3.68
N GLY A 413 -41.09 -39.96 4.70
CA GLY A 413 -40.86 -38.88 5.63
C GLY A 413 -41.10 -37.48 5.10
N TRP A 414 -41.50 -37.25 3.85
CA TRP A 414 -41.79 -35.91 3.34
C TRP A 414 -43.18 -35.93 2.70
N GLU A 415 -44.20 -35.56 3.46
CA GLU A 415 -45.48 -35.22 2.84
C GLU A 415 -45.32 -33.81 2.26
N ASP A 416 -45.60 -33.66 0.97
CA ASP A 416 -45.56 -32.39 0.23
C ASP A 416 -46.75 -31.47 0.64
N ASP A 417 -47.03 -31.38 1.93
CA ASP A 417 -48.04 -30.49 2.48
C ASP A 417 -47.36 -29.23 3.03
N ASP A 418 -47.79 -28.07 2.53
CA ASP A 418 -47.37 -26.77 3.04
C ASP A 418 -47.90 -26.51 4.48
N ASP A 419 -48.75 -27.41 5.01
CA ASP A 419 -49.28 -27.37 6.38
C ASP A 419 -48.53 -28.28 7.39
N ASP A 420 -47.42 -28.94 7.00
CA ASP A 420 -46.63 -29.78 7.93
C ASP A 420 -45.93 -28.89 8.98
N PRO A 421 -46.26 -29.02 10.28
CA PRO A 421 -45.70 -28.17 11.33
C PRO A 421 -44.21 -28.41 11.59
N SER A 422 -43.63 -29.50 11.06
CA SER A 422 -42.23 -29.90 11.25
C SER A 422 -41.27 -29.50 10.14
N VAL A 423 -41.79 -28.93 9.05
CA VAL A 423 -40.99 -28.53 7.88
C VAL A 423 -40.66 -27.04 7.95
N PHE A 424 -39.40 -26.72 7.66
CA PHE A 424 -38.89 -25.35 7.64
C PHE A 424 -38.26 -25.04 6.28
N GLU A 425 -38.52 -23.85 5.74
CA GLU A 425 -37.69 -23.23 4.71
C GLU A 425 -36.43 -22.69 5.40
N MET A 426 -35.29 -23.30 5.08
CA MET A 426 -33.97 -22.89 5.53
C MET A 426 -33.35 -21.95 4.51
N LYS A 427 -32.85 -20.81 4.99
CA LYS A 427 -32.08 -19.86 4.20
C LYS A 427 -30.71 -19.65 4.85
N ASN A 428 -29.65 -19.84 4.09
CA ASN A 428 -28.33 -19.37 4.47
C ASN A 428 -28.19 -17.89 4.07
N THR A 429 -27.91 -17.02 5.05
CA THR A 429 -27.74 -15.58 4.82
C THR A 429 -26.29 -15.13 4.76
N GLU A 430 -25.39 -15.89 5.36
CA GLU A 430 -23.96 -15.59 5.41
C GLU A 430 -23.17 -16.88 5.62
N ARG A 431 -22.00 -16.98 5.00
CA ARG A 431 -21.12 -18.14 5.08
C ARG A 431 -19.70 -17.69 5.39
N MET A 432 -19.04 -18.41 6.28
CA MET A 432 -17.61 -18.25 6.55
C MET A 432 -16.82 -19.27 5.74
N GLU A 433 -15.75 -18.82 5.09
CA GLU A 433 -14.88 -19.65 4.26
C GLU A 433 -13.41 -19.41 4.64
N GLY A 434 -13.01 -19.92 5.81
CA GLY A 434 -11.62 -19.83 6.30
C GLY A 434 -11.02 -21.19 6.63
N GLU A 435 -9.80 -21.17 7.19
CA GLU A 435 -9.06 -22.40 7.52
C GLU A 435 -9.78 -23.28 8.57
N PHE A 436 -10.53 -22.66 9.51
CA PHE A 436 -11.34 -23.42 10.46
C PHE A 436 -12.45 -24.21 9.73
N GLN A 437 -13.20 -23.54 8.87
CA GLN A 437 -14.35 -24.13 8.18
C GLN A 437 -13.94 -25.25 7.22
N ILE A 438 -12.85 -25.07 6.47
CA ILE A 438 -12.37 -26.10 5.55
C ILE A 438 -11.88 -27.34 6.29
N THR A 439 -11.06 -27.17 7.33
CA THR A 439 -10.45 -28.31 8.03
C THR A 439 -11.48 -29.09 8.84
N ASN A 440 -12.39 -28.41 9.54
CA ASN A 440 -13.50 -29.07 10.22
C ASN A 440 -14.51 -29.67 9.21
N GLY A 441 -14.73 -29.00 8.08
CA GLY A 441 -15.66 -29.43 7.03
C GLY A 441 -15.30 -30.77 6.39
N TYR A 442 -14.03 -30.98 6.03
CA TYR A 442 -13.51 -32.25 5.51
C TYR A 442 -13.28 -33.31 6.60
N GLY A 443 -13.11 -32.89 7.85
CA GLY A 443 -12.77 -33.79 8.95
C GLY A 443 -11.29 -34.20 8.97
N PRO A 444 -10.87 -34.92 10.02
CA PRO A 444 -9.45 -35.05 10.39
C PRO A 444 -8.57 -35.79 9.39
N GLU A 445 -9.12 -36.76 8.66
CA GLU A 445 -8.34 -37.54 7.69
C GLU A 445 -8.16 -36.77 6.38
N GLU A 446 -9.25 -36.25 5.82
CA GLU A 446 -9.26 -35.67 4.49
C GLU A 446 -8.73 -34.23 4.47
N ALA A 447 -8.99 -33.44 5.52
CA ALA A 447 -8.43 -32.10 5.64
C ALA A 447 -6.90 -32.10 5.50
N ALA A 448 -6.24 -33.08 6.13
CA ALA A 448 -4.79 -33.20 6.08
C ALA A 448 -4.27 -33.46 4.66
N ARG A 449 -5.00 -34.23 3.85
CA ARG A 449 -4.66 -34.49 2.45
C ARG A 449 -4.85 -33.23 1.60
N VAL A 450 -6.01 -32.59 1.70
CA VAL A 450 -6.39 -31.39 0.93
C VAL A 450 -5.42 -30.24 1.21
N MET A 451 -5.15 -29.93 2.49
CA MET A 451 -4.28 -28.81 2.86
C MET A 451 -2.83 -29.01 2.41
N ARG A 452 -2.28 -30.24 2.54
CA ARG A 452 -0.93 -30.53 2.05
C ARG A 452 -0.82 -30.48 0.54
N GLU A 453 -1.85 -30.91 -0.19
CA GLU A 453 -1.89 -30.79 -1.65
C GLU A 453 -1.91 -29.31 -2.07
N HIS A 454 -2.72 -28.49 -1.39
CA HIS A 454 -2.78 -27.04 -1.59
C HIS A 454 -1.44 -26.35 -1.33
N TRP A 455 -0.82 -26.57 -0.18
CA TRP A 455 0.45 -25.94 0.16
C TRP A 455 1.58 -26.27 -0.84
N ASN A 456 1.57 -27.46 -1.43
CA ASN A 456 2.57 -27.92 -2.39
C ASN A 456 2.33 -27.50 -3.84
N SER A 457 1.15 -26.95 -4.16
CA SER A 457 0.75 -26.67 -5.55
C SER A 457 0.27 -25.23 -5.79
N PHE A 458 -0.21 -24.54 -4.76
CA PHE A 458 -0.77 -23.20 -4.91
C PHE A 458 0.30 -22.11 -5.03
N ILE A 459 1.31 -22.10 -4.15
CA ILE A 459 2.51 -21.28 -4.27
C ILE A 459 3.72 -22.20 -4.37
N VAL A 460 4.53 -22.00 -5.41
CA VAL A 460 5.72 -22.81 -5.71
C VAL A 460 6.93 -21.92 -5.99
N GLU A 461 8.10 -22.52 -6.20
CA GLU A 461 9.35 -21.80 -6.45
C GLU A 461 9.25 -20.86 -7.67
N GLU A 462 8.58 -21.29 -8.74
CA GLU A 462 8.35 -20.47 -9.94
C GLU A 462 7.62 -19.16 -9.65
N ASP A 463 6.81 -19.09 -8.60
CA ASP A 463 6.13 -17.86 -8.19
C ASP A 463 7.12 -16.86 -7.59
N PHE A 464 8.09 -17.31 -6.79
CA PHE A 464 9.15 -16.44 -6.26
C PHE A 464 10.06 -15.92 -7.39
N LYS A 465 10.35 -16.78 -8.37
CA LYS A 465 11.03 -16.34 -9.60
C LYS A 465 10.22 -15.27 -10.32
N PHE A 466 8.92 -15.49 -10.53
CA PHE A 466 8.03 -14.53 -11.18
C PHE A 466 7.99 -13.19 -10.46
N ILE A 467 7.88 -13.19 -9.13
CA ILE A 467 7.87 -11.97 -8.30
C ILE A 467 9.16 -11.17 -8.52
N SER A 468 10.31 -11.83 -8.42
CA SER A 468 11.64 -11.20 -8.60
C SER A 468 11.84 -10.67 -10.02
N GLU A 469 11.52 -11.48 -11.05
CA GLU A 469 11.64 -11.08 -12.45
C GLU A 469 10.70 -9.93 -12.85
N ASN A 470 9.64 -9.69 -12.08
CA ASN A 470 8.70 -8.58 -12.29
C ASN A 470 8.98 -7.33 -11.44
N GLY A 471 10.15 -7.24 -10.79
CA GLY A 471 10.63 -6.00 -10.15
C GLY A 471 10.13 -5.77 -8.72
N LEU A 472 9.38 -6.72 -8.16
CA LEU A 472 9.08 -6.78 -6.74
C LEU A 472 10.31 -7.29 -5.98
N ASN A 473 10.50 -6.82 -4.75
CA ASN A 473 11.69 -7.12 -3.94
C ASN A 473 11.36 -7.82 -2.60
N ALA A 474 10.09 -8.10 -2.35
CA ALA A 474 9.63 -8.69 -1.10
C ALA A 474 8.33 -9.51 -1.27
N VAL A 475 8.05 -10.37 -0.30
CA VAL A 475 6.77 -11.07 -0.12
C VAL A 475 6.28 -10.92 1.31
N ARG A 476 4.95 -10.79 1.49
CA ARG A 476 4.27 -10.88 2.79
C ARG A 476 3.53 -12.21 2.86
N ILE A 477 3.83 -13.00 3.89
CA ILE A 477 3.35 -14.38 4.03
C ILE A 477 2.47 -14.50 5.28
N PRO A 478 1.15 -14.51 5.10
CA PRO A 478 0.18 -14.84 6.16
C PRO A 478 0.44 -16.22 6.77
N VAL A 479 0.50 -16.32 8.08
CA VAL A 479 0.59 -17.58 8.85
C VAL A 479 -0.40 -17.59 10.00
N GLY A 480 -0.96 -18.75 10.30
CA GLY A 480 -1.84 -18.94 11.45
C GLY A 480 -1.08 -19.41 12.68
N TRP A 481 -1.60 -19.09 13.87
CA TRP A 481 -0.97 -19.42 15.15
C TRP A 481 -0.66 -20.91 15.35
N TRP A 482 -1.44 -21.80 14.71
CA TRP A 482 -1.27 -23.25 14.78
C TRP A 482 0.08 -23.72 14.24
N ILE A 483 0.75 -22.91 13.40
CA ILE A 483 2.09 -23.22 12.86
C ILE A 483 3.14 -23.45 13.96
N ALA A 484 2.98 -22.84 15.14
CA ALA A 484 3.88 -23.03 16.26
C ALA A 484 3.74 -24.42 16.93
N SER A 485 2.68 -25.15 16.61
CA SER A 485 2.39 -26.50 17.11
C SER A 485 2.65 -27.60 16.07
N ASP A 486 3.25 -27.26 14.91
CA ASP A 486 3.59 -28.24 13.89
C ASP A 486 4.56 -29.32 14.43
N PRO A 487 4.42 -30.60 13.99
CA PRO A 487 3.50 -31.10 12.97
C PRO A 487 2.12 -31.54 13.52
N THR A 488 1.81 -31.28 14.80
CA THR A 488 0.60 -31.75 15.47
C THR A 488 -0.18 -30.60 16.10
N PRO A 489 -0.70 -29.65 15.30
CA PRO A 489 -1.53 -28.58 15.82
C PRO A 489 -2.84 -29.11 16.42
N PRO A 490 -3.49 -28.32 17.29
CA PRO A 490 -4.78 -28.68 17.84
C PRO A 490 -5.86 -28.73 16.76
N TRP A 491 -6.77 -29.71 16.88
CA TRP A 491 -7.94 -29.84 16.02
C TRP A 491 -8.80 -28.55 16.03
N PRO A 492 -9.30 -28.04 14.88
CA PRO A 492 -9.32 -28.67 13.56
C PRO A 492 -8.11 -28.42 12.66
N PHE A 493 -7.13 -27.61 13.11
CA PHE A 493 -6.00 -27.25 12.28
C PHE A 493 -5.12 -28.44 11.90
N VAL A 494 -4.45 -28.32 10.75
CA VAL A 494 -3.66 -29.39 10.12
C VAL A 494 -2.18 -29.01 10.16
N GLY A 495 -1.32 -30.00 10.45
CA GLY A 495 0.14 -29.78 10.42
C GLY A 495 0.78 -29.93 9.04
N GLY A 496 1.82 -29.15 8.78
CA GLY A 496 2.65 -29.23 7.57
C GLY A 496 2.96 -27.88 6.90
N SER A 497 2.25 -26.81 7.29
CA SER A 497 2.47 -25.45 6.75
C SER A 497 3.85 -24.90 7.13
N PHE A 498 4.46 -25.39 8.21
CA PHE A 498 5.81 -25.02 8.63
C PHE A 498 6.89 -25.38 7.60
N GLN A 499 6.80 -26.55 6.97
CA GLN A 499 7.75 -26.95 5.92
C GLN A 499 7.59 -26.09 4.66
N ALA A 500 6.37 -25.65 4.35
CA ALA A 500 6.10 -24.76 3.23
C ALA A 500 6.69 -23.36 3.49
N LEU A 501 6.64 -22.86 4.72
CA LEU A 501 7.30 -21.61 5.10
C LEU A 501 8.84 -21.71 5.02
N ASP A 502 9.44 -22.81 5.46
CA ASP A 502 10.89 -23.06 5.29
C ASP A 502 11.31 -23.01 3.80
N ASN A 503 10.49 -23.61 2.92
CA ASN A 503 10.71 -23.58 1.48
C ASN A 503 10.62 -22.14 0.93
N ALA A 504 9.60 -21.37 1.35
CA ALA A 504 9.45 -19.97 0.95
C ALA A 504 10.67 -19.11 1.31
N LEU A 505 11.23 -19.25 2.52
CA LEU A 505 12.43 -18.51 2.91
C LEU A 505 13.64 -18.93 2.06
N SER A 506 13.75 -20.19 1.69
CA SER A 506 14.81 -20.70 0.81
C SER A 506 14.67 -20.18 -0.63
N TRP A 507 13.46 -20.14 -1.18
CA TRP A 507 13.18 -19.55 -2.49
C TRP A 507 13.41 -18.04 -2.48
N ALA A 508 12.99 -17.35 -1.41
CA ALA A 508 13.24 -15.93 -1.24
C ALA A 508 14.75 -15.62 -1.26
N GLU A 509 15.57 -16.41 -0.56
CA GLU A 509 17.02 -16.24 -0.58
C GLU A 509 17.59 -16.42 -1.99
N LYS A 510 17.18 -17.48 -2.69
CA LYS A 510 17.59 -17.77 -4.08
C LYS A 510 17.29 -16.61 -5.04
N TYR A 511 16.12 -15.99 -4.91
CA TYR A 511 15.66 -14.92 -5.78
C TYR A 511 15.86 -13.51 -5.21
N LYS A 512 16.62 -13.39 -4.12
CA LYS A 512 16.95 -12.13 -3.42
C LYS A 512 15.72 -11.33 -2.98
N LEU A 513 14.66 -12.04 -2.62
CA LEU A 513 13.45 -11.45 -2.06
C LEU A 513 13.55 -11.38 -0.54
N LYS A 514 12.98 -10.31 0.01
CA LYS A 514 12.73 -10.13 1.43
C LYS A 514 11.43 -10.82 1.83
N VAL A 515 11.32 -11.27 3.07
CA VAL A 515 10.13 -11.90 3.63
C VAL A 515 9.63 -11.11 4.83
N ILE A 516 8.35 -10.76 4.79
CA ILE A 516 7.56 -10.38 5.95
C ILE A 516 6.78 -11.62 6.37
N ILE A 517 6.99 -12.09 7.59
CA ILE A 517 6.15 -13.13 8.20
C ILE A 517 5.03 -12.41 8.94
N ASP A 518 3.79 -12.66 8.54
CA ASP A 518 2.60 -12.00 9.07
C ASP A 518 1.76 -12.99 9.88
N LEU A 519 1.62 -12.75 11.20
CA LEU A 519 0.70 -13.52 12.02
C LEU A 519 -0.74 -13.11 11.71
N HIS A 520 -1.32 -13.80 10.74
CA HIS A 520 -2.59 -13.44 10.13
C HIS A 520 -3.81 -13.88 10.95
N ALA A 521 -3.66 -14.98 11.70
CA ALA A 521 -4.70 -15.51 12.59
C ALA A 521 -4.11 -15.76 13.98
N ALA A 522 -4.57 -15.02 14.98
CA ALA A 522 -4.20 -15.22 16.38
C ALA A 522 -5.16 -16.19 17.09
N PRO A 523 -4.74 -16.85 18.19
CA PRO A 523 -5.64 -17.68 18.99
C PRO A 523 -6.87 -16.88 19.42
N GLY A 524 -8.07 -17.44 19.28
CA GLY A 524 -9.33 -16.77 19.63
C GLY A 524 -9.82 -15.70 18.66
N SER A 525 -9.13 -15.49 17.52
CA SER A 525 -9.49 -14.50 16.48
C SER A 525 -9.51 -13.04 16.95
N GLN A 526 -8.72 -12.21 16.27
CA GLN A 526 -8.59 -10.78 16.55
C GLN A 526 -9.64 -9.89 15.89
N ASN A 527 -10.49 -10.45 15.02
CA ASN A 527 -11.50 -9.68 14.28
C ASN A 527 -12.83 -10.42 14.04
N GLY A 528 -12.96 -11.69 14.43
CA GLY A 528 -14.17 -12.48 14.21
C GLY A 528 -14.37 -12.95 12.76
N TRP A 529 -13.48 -12.60 11.83
CA TRP A 529 -13.61 -12.97 10.43
C TRP A 529 -12.95 -14.32 10.11
N GLU A 530 -13.30 -14.90 8.97
CA GLU A 530 -12.85 -16.23 8.57
C GLU A 530 -11.34 -16.30 8.31
N HIS A 531 -10.73 -15.21 7.83
CA HIS A 531 -9.29 -15.16 7.57
C HIS A 531 -8.44 -15.04 8.86
N SER A 532 -9.05 -14.71 10.01
CA SER A 532 -8.42 -14.87 11.33
C SER A 532 -8.77 -16.20 12.01
N ALA A 533 -9.32 -17.14 11.24
CA ALA A 533 -9.77 -18.46 11.68
C ALA A 533 -10.83 -18.44 12.78
N SER A 534 -11.70 -17.42 12.80
CA SER A 534 -12.87 -17.46 13.67
C SER A 534 -13.78 -18.62 13.28
N ARG A 535 -14.28 -19.31 14.30
CA ARG A 535 -15.19 -20.44 14.11
C ARG A 535 -16.58 -19.97 13.66
N ASP A 536 -17.09 -18.92 14.28
CA ASP A 536 -18.52 -18.55 14.18
C ASP A 536 -18.78 -17.03 14.27
N GLY A 537 -17.78 -16.21 13.97
CA GLY A 537 -17.89 -14.76 14.13
C GLY A 537 -17.43 -14.24 15.50
N SER A 538 -17.13 -15.13 16.45
CA SER A 538 -16.61 -14.75 17.76
C SER A 538 -15.21 -14.14 17.67
N GLN A 539 -15.00 -13.11 18.49
CA GLN A 539 -13.74 -12.40 18.68
C GLN A 539 -13.35 -12.48 20.16
N GLU A 540 -12.51 -13.44 20.51
CA GLU A 540 -12.08 -13.71 21.88
C GLU A 540 -10.66 -13.22 22.15
N TRP A 541 -9.91 -12.87 21.09
CA TRP A 541 -8.53 -12.44 21.26
C TRP A 541 -8.41 -11.19 22.13
N GLY A 542 -7.41 -11.17 23.01
CA GLY A 542 -7.14 -10.03 23.89
C GLY A 542 -8.09 -9.87 25.08
N THR A 543 -9.07 -10.78 25.26
CA THR A 543 -9.96 -10.80 26.43
C THR A 543 -9.29 -11.34 27.70
N THR A 544 -8.21 -12.11 27.54
CA THR A 544 -7.42 -12.68 28.65
C THR A 544 -5.92 -12.51 28.42
N ASP A 545 -5.16 -12.41 29.51
CA ASP A 545 -3.70 -12.35 29.47
C ASP A 545 -3.06 -13.62 28.89
N GLU A 546 -3.70 -14.77 29.11
CA GLU A 546 -3.24 -16.06 28.58
C GLU A 546 -3.30 -16.08 27.05
N ASN A 547 -4.39 -15.56 26.47
CA ASN A 547 -4.54 -15.46 25.03
C ASN A 547 -3.48 -14.53 24.38
N ILE A 548 -3.18 -13.40 25.04
CA ILE A 548 -2.10 -12.50 24.62
C ILE A 548 -0.75 -13.23 24.70
N GLN A 549 -0.48 -13.96 25.79
CA GLN A 549 0.79 -14.67 25.96
C GLN A 549 0.97 -15.79 24.93
N GLN A 550 -0.07 -16.58 24.64
CA GLN A 550 -0.03 -17.58 23.57
C GLN A 550 0.33 -16.96 22.22
N THR A 551 -0.20 -15.77 21.92
CA THR A 551 0.13 -15.04 20.69
C THR A 551 1.60 -14.60 20.68
N VAL A 552 2.14 -14.13 21.82
CA VAL A 552 3.57 -13.78 21.95
C VAL A 552 4.48 -14.99 21.75
N ASP A 553 4.08 -16.16 22.26
CA ASP A 553 4.86 -17.39 22.14
C ASP A 553 4.98 -17.83 20.67
N VAL A 554 3.93 -17.62 19.87
CA VAL A 554 3.97 -17.84 18.40
C VAL A 554 4.96 -16.90 17.72
N ILE A 555 4.95 -15.61 18.07
CA ILE A 555 5.90 -14.63 17.53
C ILE A 555 7.34 -15.00 17.91
N GLU A 556 7.58 -15.40 19.16
CA GLU A 556 8.90 -15.83 19.61
C GLU A 556 9.37 -17.07 18.83
N PHE A 557 8.50 -18.05 18.62
CA PHE A 557 8.79 -19.23 17.81
C PHE A 557 9.22 -18.88 16.38
N LEU A 558 8.45 -18.03 15.69
CA LEU A 558 8.74 -17.61 14.31
C LEU A 558 10.04 -16.81 14.25
N ALA A 559 10.23 -15.85 15.16
CA ALA A 559 11.45 -15.03 15.23
C ALA A 559 12.69 -15.89 15.52
N ALA A 560 12.62 -16.80 16.48
CA ALA A 560 13.72 -17.69 16.85
C ALA A 560 14.15 -18.59 15.68
N ARG A 561 13.20 -19.11 14.91
CA ARG A 561 13.49 -19.99 13.79
C ARG A 561 14.18 -19.26 12.64
N TYR A 562 13.63 -18.12 12.22
CA TYR A 562 14.05 -17.46 10.99
C TYR A 562 15.08 -16.35 11.21
N ALA A 563 15.48 -16.06 12.46
CA ALA A 563 16.46 -15.02 12.79
C ALA A 563 17.77 -15.08 11.99
N LYS A 564 18.19 -16.28 11.55
CA LYS A 564 19.41 -16.47 10.76
C LYS A 564 19.20 -16.44 9.25
N SER A 565 17.96 -16.39 8.78
CA SER A 565 17.69 -16.31 7.34
C SER A 565 18.03 -14.90 6.85
N PRO A 566 18.84 -14.76 5.79
CA PRO A 566 19.14 -13.46 5.20
C PRO A 566 17.91 -12.80 4.55
N SER A 567 16.87 -13.59 4.25
CA SER A 567 15.62 -13.10 3.67
C SER A 567 14.61 -12.62 4.71
N LEU A 568 14.76 -12.94 6.00
CA LEU A 568 13.85 -12.42 7.03
C LEU A 568 14.04 -10.91 7.16
N TYR A 569 13.03 -10.15 6.73
CA TYR A 569 13.06 -8.70 6.73
C TYR A 569 12.22 -8.09 7.84
N ALA A 570 11.02 -8.63 8.07
CA ALA A 570 10.14 -8.18 9.13
C ALA A 570 9.30 -9.32 9.71
N VAL A 571 8.84 -9.11 10.93
CA VAL A 571 7.79 -9.90 11.58
C VAL A 571 6.64 -8.95 11.90
N GLU A 572 5.47 -9.24 11.36
CA GLU A 572 4.23 -8.54 11.67
C GLU A 572 3.49 -9.26 12.77
N LEU A 573 3.17 -8.50 13.82
CA LEU A 573 2.76 -9.09 15.09
C LEU A 573 1.33 -9.63 15.04
N ILE A 574 0.41 -8.98 14.33
CA ILE A 574 -0.97 -9.45 14.21
C ILE A 574 -1.68 -8.73 13.08
N ASN A 575 -2.33 -9.45 12.17
CA ASN A 575 -3.10 -8.85 11.09
C ASN A 575 -4.44 -8.28 11.58
N GLU A 576 -4.80 -7.08 11.12
CA GLU A 576 -6.17 -6.53 11.22
C GLU A 576 -6.94 -6.69 12.55
N PRO A 577 -6.39 -6.25 13.70
CA PRO A 577 -7.15 -6.29 14.94
C PRO A 577 -8.38 -5.36 14.88
N LEU A 578 -9.58 -5.87 15.19
CA LEU A 578 -10.83 -5.14 14.97
C LEU A 578 -11.26 -4.29 16.18
N TYR A 579 -11.62 -3.02 15.93
CA TYR A 579 -12.33 -2.17 16.89
C TYR A 579 -13.81 -2.56 17.02
N PRO A 580 -14.41 -2.55 18.23
CA PRO A 580 -13.81 -2.22 19.52
C PRO A 580 -13.22 -3.43 20.29
N GLY A 581 -13.40 -4.67 19.79
CA GLY A 581 -13.08 -5.89 20.53
C GLY A 581 -11.59 -6.03 20.90
N ALA A 582 -10.69 -5.78 19.95
CA ALA A 582 -9.27 -5.70 20.20
C ALA A 582 -8.97 -4.33 20.82
N THR A 583 -8.87 -4.28 22.15
CA THR A 583 -8.70 -3.01 22.88
C THR A 583 -7.31 -2.42 22.68
N VAL A 584 -7.19 -1.09 22.84
CA VAL A 584 -5.89 -0.40 22.76
C VAL A 584 -4.96 -0.91 23.87
N GLU A 585 -5.51 -1.19 25.05
CA GLU A 585 -4.78 -1.72 26.20
C GLU A 585 -4.21 -3.12 25.91
N ALA A 586 -5.01 -4.03 25.35
CA ALA A 586 -4.57 -5.37 24.99
C ALA A 586 -3.49 -5.33 23.89
N LEU A 587 -3.70 -4.53 22.84
CA LEU A 587 -2.73 -4.36 21.76
C LEU A 587 -1.44 -3.70 22.23
N ALA A 588 -1.51 -2.67 23.08
CA ALA A 588 -0.32 -2.02 23.62
C ALA A 588 0.52 -2.98 24.49
N LYS A 589 -0.14 -3.84 25.27
CA LYS A 589 0.52 -4.90 26.04
C LYS A 589 1.17 -5.93 25.10
N TYR A 590 0.40 -6.41 24.12
CA TYR A 590 0.84 -7.40 23.15
C TYR A 590 2.01 -6.89 22.29
N TYR A 591 1.92 -5.70 21.69
CA TYR A 591 2.94 -5.13 20.82
C TYR A 591 4.28 -4.93 21.52
N LYS A 592 4.27 -4.52 22.79
CA LYS A 592 5.51 -4.45 23.58
C LYS A 592 6.10 -5.83 23.81
N ALA A 593 5.29 -6.81 24.22
CA ALA A 593 5.77 -8.17 24.49
C ALA A 593 6.26 -8.88 23.22
N GLY A 594 5.52 -8.77 22.10
CA GLY A 594 5.90 -9.29 20.80
C GLY A 594 7.15 -8.63 20.22
N TYR A 595 7.30 -7.31 20.39
CA TYR A 595 8.54 -6.61 20.03
C TYR A 595 9.74 -7.17 20.79
N GLU A 596 9.64 -7.31 22.12
CA GLU A 596 10.72 -7.89 22.93
C GLU A 596 11.01 -9.35 22.54
N ALA A 597 9.98 -10.13 22.19
CA ALA A 597 10.15 -11.49 21.67
C ALA A 597 10.96 -11.52 20.37
N VAL A 598 10.65 -10.65 19.40
CA VAL A 598 11.46 -10.53 18.17
C VAL A 598 12.89 -10.09 18.50
N ARG A 599 13.07 -9.10 19.40
CA ARG A 599 14.39 -8.56 19.76
C ARG A 599 15.29 -9.54 20.52
N ARG A 600 14.73 -10.54 21.21
CA ARG A 600 15.51 -11.66 21.78
C ARG A 600 16.27 -12.46 20.73
N HIS A 601 15.77 -12.52 19.49
CA HIS A 601 16.32 -13.36 18.43
C HIS A 601 16.91 -12.57 17.25
N SER A 602 16.37 -11.39 16.95
CA SER A 602 16.81 -10.57 15.82
C SER A 602 16.88 -9.07 16.17
N SER A 603 18.10 -8.52 16.04
CA SER A 603 18.35 -7.07 16.13
C SER A 603 18.09 -6.34 14.81
N THR A 604 17.91 -7.06 13.70
CA THR A 604 17.82 -6.50 12.34
C THR A 604 16.43 -6.63 11.72
N ALA A 605 15.58 -7.56 12.16
CA ALA A 605 14.21 -7.64 11.66
C ALA A 605 13.41 -6.40 12.07
N PHE A 606 12.64 -5.85 11.12
CA PHE A 606 11.61 -4.87 11.44
C PHE A 606 10.45 -5.54 12.18
N VAL A 607 9.79 -4.78 13.06
CA VAL A 607 8.59 -5.25 13.77
C VAL A 607 7.42 -4.41 13.31
N ILE A 608 6.46 -5.04 12.64
CA ILE A 608 5.28 -4.37 12.10
C ILE A 608 4.13 -4.51 13.10
N MET A 609 3.51 -3.38 13.40
CA MET A 609 2.45 -3.19 14.39
C MET A 609 1.24 -2.56 13.70
N PRO A 610 0.29 -3.37 13.18
CA PRO A 610 -0.85 -2.84 12.45
C PRO A 610 -1.75 -1.93 13.29
N ILE A 611 -2.39 -0.96 12.64
CA ILE A 611 -3.48 -0.20 13.27
C ILE A 611 -4.74 -1.03 13.36
N ARG A 612 -5.71 -0.61 14.18
CA ARG A 612 -6.99 -1.32 14.28
C ARG A 612 -7.86 -1.08 13.05
N GLN A 613 -8.54 -2.13 12.61
CA GLN A 613 -9.57 -2.01 11.60
C GLN A 613 -10.78 -1.22 12.11
N ARG A 614 -11.38 -0.42 11.23
CA ARG A 614 -12.57 0.44 11.49
C ARG A 614 -12.40 1.49 12.60
N THR A 615 -11.18 1.77 13.05
CA THR A 615 -10.94 2.84 14.04
C THR A 615 -11.10 4.23 13.42
N LEU A 616 -11.66 5.16 14.19
CA LEU A 616 -11.68 6.60 13.83
C LEU A 616 -10.45 7.34 14.36
N GLN A 617 -9.53 6.64 15.05
CA GLN A 617 -8.34 7.21 15.67
C GLN A 617 -7.09 6.44 15.23
N PRO A 618 -6.63 6.60 13.97
CA PRO A 618 -5.52 5.81 13.41
C PRO A 618 -4.19 6.03 14.15
N ARG A 619 -4.09 7.07 14.99
CA ARG A 619 -2.92 7.38 15.80
C ARG A 619 -2.85 6.70 17.16
N GLU A 620 -3.89 5.99 17.58
CA GLU A 620 -4.02 5.49 18.96
C GLU A 620 -2.90 4.50 19.37
N LEU A 621 -2.29 3.79 18.41
CA LEU A 621 -1.18 2.85 18.65
C LEU A 621 0.21 3.42 18.29
N ILE A 622 0.27 4.58 17.63
CA ILE A 622 1.53 5.24 17.24
C ILE A 622 2.45 5.48 18.47
N PRO A 623 1.96 5.96 19.63
CA PRO A 623 2.81 6.15 20.81
C PRO A 623 3.52 4.87 21.28
N VAL A 624 2.92 3.69 21.05
CA VAL A 624 3.55 2.40 21.39
C VAL A 624 4.72 2.12 20.45
N ALA A 625 4.53 2.35 19.15
CA ALA A 625 5.54 2.07 18.14
C ALA A 625 6.68 3.11 18.10
N SER A 626 6.41 4.41 18.28
CA SER A 626 7.40 5.49 18.20
C SER A 626 8.57 5.36 19.19
N GLY A 627 8.41 4.61 20.28
CA GLY A 627 9.47 4.37 21.27
C GLY A 627 10.42 3.23 20.92
N LEU A 628 10.20 2.53 19.80
CA LEU A 628 10.84 1.26 19.48
C LEU A 628 11.73 1.39 18.25
N SER A 629 12.86 0.68 18.24
CA SER A 629 13.78 0.73 17.10
C SER A 629 13.30 -0.22 16.00
N ARG A 630 13.40 0.23 14.74
CA ARG A 630 12.97 -0.55 13.56
C ARG A 630 11.50 -1.00 13.67
N SER A 631 10.66 -0.14 14.21
CA SER A 631 9.21 -0.32 14.27
C SER A 631 8.55 0.22 13.02
N VAL A 632 7.49 -0.46 12.61
CA VAL A 632 6.67 -0.13 11.45
C VAL A 632 5.21 -0.17 11.86
N VAL A 633 4.39 0.72 11.31
CA VAL A 633 2.93 0.70 11.46
C VAL A 633 2.31 0.37 10.13
N ASP A 634 1.36 -0.55 10.15
CA ASP A 634 0.65 -1.02 8.96
C ASP A 634 -0.74 -0.41 8.87
N ILE A 635 -1.17 -0.09 7.64
CA ILE A 635 -2.51 0.35 7.29
C ILE A 635 -2.95 -0.34 5.99
N HIS A 636 -4.19 -0.81 5.97
CA HIS A 636 -4.78 -1.46 4.80
C HIS A 636 -5.79 -0.54 4.13
N PHE A 637 -5.77 -0.48 2.79
CA PHE A 637 -6.65 0.37 2.01
C PHE A 637 -7.40 -0.42 0.95
N TYR A 638 -8.73 -0.47 1.10
CA TYR A 638 -9.67 -1.07 0.15
C TYR A 638 -10.77 -0.07 -0.22
N ASN A 639 -11.10 0.06 -1.51
CA ASN A 639 -12.20 0.91 -2.00
C ASN A 639 -13.34 0.07 -2.62
N MET A 640 -13.64 -1.10 -2.06
CA MET A 640 -14.63 -2.06 -2.59
C MET A 640 -15.66 -2.54 -1.55
N PHE A 641 -15.71 -1.90 -0.37
CA PHE A 641 -16.57 -2.33 0.74
C PHE A 641 -17.47 -1.22 1.29
N GLU A 642 -17.57 -0.10 0.56
CA GLU A 642 -18.41 1.03 0.91
C GLU A 642 -19.16 1.53 -0.32
N ASP A 643 -20.45 1.86 -0.18
CA ASP A 643 -21.34 2.29 -1.27
C ASP A 643 -21.02 3.69 -1.84
N SER A 644 -19.90 4.31 -1.45
CA SER A 644 -19.54 5.67 -1.84
C SER A 644 -18.71 5.77 -3.13
N PHE A 645 -18.47 4.66 -3.84
CA PHE A 645 -17.40 4.53 -4.84
C PHE A 645 -17.91 4.23 -6.27
N ASP A 646 -18.90 4.98 -6.77
CA ASP A 646 -19.60 4.61 -8.02
C ASP A 646 -18.93 5.04 -9.33
N THR A 647 -17.85 5.83 -9.30
CA THR A 647 -17.22 6.36 -10.53
C THR A 647 -15.70 6.23 -10.53
N VAL A 648 -15.13 6.04 -11.72
CA VAL A 648 -13.68 6.02 -11.98
C VAL A 648 -12.98 7.25 -11.40
N GLN A 649 -13.46 8.45 -11.74
CA GLN A 649 -12.83 9.70 -11.29
C GLN A 649 -13.02 9.92 -9.79
N GLY A 650 -14.20 9.64 -9.25
CA GLY A 650 -14.45 9.78 -7.81
C GLY A 650 -13.54 8.90 -6.96
N ASN A 651 -13.29 7.67 -7.39
CA ASN A 651 -12.32 6.80 -6.74
C ASN A 651 -10.89 7.34 -6.82
N ILE A 652 -10.44 7.78 -7.98
CA ILE A 652 -9.10 8.37 -8.16
C ILE A 652 -8.93 9.62 -7.28
N ASP A 653 -9.93 10.51 -7.25
CA ASP A 653 -9.92 11.70 -6.40
C ASP A 653 -9.88 11.32 -4.91
N PHE A 654 -10.57 10.24 -4.54
CA PHE A 654 -10.54 9.71 -3.18
C PHE A 654 -9.14 9.21 -2.78
N ILE A 655 -8.41 8.56 -3.69
CA ILE A 655 -7.02 8.15 -3.46
C ILE A 655 -6.13 9.38 -3.19
N TYR A 656 -6.16 10.39 -4.07
CA TYR A 656 -5.30 11.57 -3.94
C TYR A 656 -5.68 12.50 -2.78
N GLY A 657 -6.96 12.55 -2.41
CA GLY A 657 -7.46 13.37 -1.31
C GLY A 657 -7.42 12.63 0.03
N HIS A 658 -8.25 11.60 0.16
CA HIS A 658 -8.55 10.94 1.44
C HIS A 658 -7.46 9.94 1.82
N ARG A 659 -7.12 8.98 0.95
CA ARG A 659 -6.09 7.97 1.27
C ARG A 659 -4.72 8.62 1.48
N ALA A 660 -4.37 9.62 0.67
CA ALA A 660 -3.15 10.39 0.87
C ALA A 660 -3.12 11.11 2.24
N SER A 661 -4.25 11.63 2.71
CA SER A 661 -4.36 12.24 4.04
C SER A 661 -4.24 11.20 5.15
N GLN A 662 -4.89 10.04 5.03
CA GLN A 662 -4.81 8.94 6.00
C GLN A 662 -3.38 8.41 6.13
N LEU A 663 -2.69 8.18 5.01
CA LEU A 663 -1.29 7.75 5.02
C LEU A 663 -0.38 8.82 5.65
N LYS A 664 -0.62 10.10 5.34
CA LYS A 664 0.11 11.22 5.97
C LYS A 664 -0.12 11.28 7.48
N GLU A 665 -1.30 10.89 7.96
CA GLU A 665 -1.62 10.93 9.38
C GLU A 665 -0.74 9.98 10.20
N VAL A 666 -0.43 8.80 9.67
CA VAL A 666 0.43 7.78 10.29
C VAL A 666 1.91 7.92 9.91
N THR A 667 2.24 8.70 8.88
CA THR A 667 3.62 8.98 8.45
C THR A 667 4.14 10.26 9.12
N MET A 668 4.82 10.13 10.26
CA MET A 668 5.30 11.27 11.05
C MET A 668 6.82 11.36 11.11
N SER A 669 7.35 12.59 11.18
CA SER A 669 8.76 12.83 11.48
C SER A 669 9.14 12.25 12.85
N ASN A 670 10.20 11.45 12.91
CA ASN A 670 10.64 10.70 14.10
C ASN A 670 9.61 9.68 14.66
N GLY A 671 8.61 9.28 13.86
CA GLY A 671 7.69 8.18 14.19
C GLY A 671 8.18 6.82 13.66
N PRO A 672 7.38 5.75 13.87
CA PRO A 672 7.60 4.48 13.19
C PRO A 672 7.51 4.66 11.67
N LEU A 673 8.11 3.74 10.91
CA LEU A 673 7.94 3.72 9.46
C LEU A 673 6.48 3.35 9.12
N SER A 674 5.94 3.86 8.02
CA SER A 674 4.59 3.52 7.55
C SER A 674 4.64 2.46 6.45
N PHE A 675 3.73 1.51 6.50
CA PHE A 675 3.57 0.42 5.53
C PHE A 675 2.12 0.38 5.06
N VAL A 676 1.89 0.23 3.75
CA VAL A 676 0.56 -0.09 3.20
C VAL A 676 0.54 -1.58 2.89
N GLY A 677 0.20 -2.39 3.89
CA GLY A 677 0.34 -3.85 3.85
C GLY A 677 -0.66 -4.57 2.97
N GLU A 678 -1.81 -3.94 2.70
CA GLU A 678 -2.82 -4.50 1.80
C GLU A 678 -3.56 -3.42 1.02
N TRP A 679 -3.70 -3.68 -0.28
CA TRP A 679 -4.49 -2.92 -1.25
C TRP A 679 -4.68 -3.75 -2.53
N VAL A 680 -5.71 -3.42 -3.32
CA VAL A 680 -6.13 -4.17 -4.52
C VAL A 680 -6.33 -3.23 -5.71
N ASP A 681 -6.47 -3.79 -6.92
CA ASP A 681 -6.91 -3.04 -8.11
C ASP A 681 -8.39 -3.30 -8.42
N GLU A 682 -9.19 -3.65 -7.41
CA GLU A 682 -10.63 -3.86 -7.51
C GLU A 682 -11.38 -2.81 -6.68
N TRP A 683 -12.51 -2.35 -7.24
CA TRP A 683 -13.25 -1.18 -6.79
C TRP A 683 -14.74 -1.22 -7.18
N ASP A 684 -15.21 -2.37 -7.68
CA ASP A 684 -16.62 -2.67 -8.01
C ASP A 684 -17.30 -1.68 -8.99
N VAL A 685 -16.51 -0.86 -9.70
CA VAL A 685 -17.01 0.04 -10.74
C VAL A 685 -17.41 -0.75 -11.98
N VAL A 686 -18.71 -0.76 -12.27
CA VAL A 686 -19.28 -1.41 -13.45
C VAL A 686 -18.78 -0.73 -14.73
N GLU A 687 -18.47 -1.54 -15.77
CA GLU A 687 -18.00 -1.10 -17.09
C GLU A 687 -16.65 -0.35 -17.13
N ALA A 688 -15.84 -0.37 -16.06
CA ALA A 688 -14.50 0.21 -16.08
C ALA A 688 -13.60 -0.45 -17.15
N SER A 689 -12.96 0.38 -17.98
CA SER A 689 -12.06 -0.12 -19.02
C SER A 689 -10.70 -0.52 -18.43
N LYS A 690 -9.93 -1.32 -19.18
CA LYS A 690 -8.53 -1.63 -18.82
C LYS A 690 -7.68 -0.38 -18.55
N GLU A 691 -7.96 0.71 -19.25
CA GLU A 691 -7.24 1.97 -19.05
C GLU A 691 -7.67 2.68 -17.75
N ASP A 692 -8.90 2.47 -17.29
CA ASP A 692 -9.37 3.02 -16.02
C ASP A 692 -8.74 2.28 -14.84
N TYR A 693 -8.66 0.95 -14.89
CA TYR A 693 -7.89 0.15 -13.93
C TYR A 693 -6.42 0.59 -13.89
N ARG A 694 -5.77 0.81 -15.04
CA ARG A 694 -4.39 1.34 -15.09
C ARG A 694 -4.23 2.69 -14.40
N LYS A 695 -5.17 3.61 -14.63
CA LYS A 695 -5.14 4.94 -13.97
C LYS A 695 -5.36 4.81 -12.46
N TYR A 696 -6.27 3.94 -12.05
CA TYR A 696 -6.55 3.68 -10.64
C TYR A 696 -5.34 3.05 -9.93
N PHE A 697 -4.78 1.97 -10.48
CA PHE A 697 -3.55 1.35 -10.00
C PHE A 697 -2.40 2.36 -9.88
N LYS A 698 -2.23 3.23 -10.89
CA LYS A 698 -1.20 4.27 -10.89
C LYS A 698 -1.45 5.30 -9.77
N ALA A 699 -2.68 5.78 -9.61
CA ALA A 699 -3.02 6.73 -8.55
C ALA A 699 -2.74 6.13 -7.16
N GLN A 700 -3.09 4.86 -6.96
CA GLN A 700 -2.78 4.11 -5.75
C GLN A 700 -1.26 4.06 -5.50
N LEU A 701 -0.44 3.66 -6.48
CA LEU A 701 1.02 3.63 -6.32
C LEU A 701 1.63 5.01 -6.05
N GLU A 702 1.16 6.07 -6.73
CA GLU A 702 1.65 7.43 -6.48
C GLU A 702 1.38 7.92 -5.05
N VAL A 703 0.38 7.35 -4.36
CA VAL A 703 0.06 7.66 -2.97
C VAL A 703 0.68 6.65 -2.01
N TYR A 704 0.43 5.36 -2.21
CA TYR A 704 0.88 4.27 -1.32
C TYR A 704 2.41 4.09 -1.38
N GLY A 705 3.07 4.37 -2.51
CA GLY A 705 4.53 4.42 -2.63
C GLY A 705 5.22 5.46 -1.72
N ARG A 706 4.46 6.41 -1.18
CA ARG A 706 4.95 7.39 -0.19
C ARG A 706 5.16 6.79 1.20
N ALA A 707 4.63 5.60 1.46
CA ALA A 707 4.84 4.88 2.71
C ALA A 707 6.35 4.62 2.92
N THR A 708 6.85 4.93 4.12
CA THR A 708 8.30 5.00 4.36
C THR A 708 8.96 3.62 4.50
N PHE A 709 8.18 2.58 4.78
CA PHE A 709 8.59 1.18 4.74
C PHE A 709 8.33 0.54 3.37
N GLY A 710 7.21 0.89 2.72
CA GLY A 710 6.82 0.38 1.40
C GLY A 710 5.35 -0.05 1.34
N TRP A 711 5.02 -0.98 0.45
CA TRP A 711 3.66 -1.49 0.26
C TRP A 711 3.65 -2.97 -0.12
N ALA A 712 2.53 -3.66 0.12
CA ALA A 712 2.28 -5.02 -0.35
C ALA A 712 0.90 -5.14 -1.01
N TYR A 713 0.87 -5.57 -2.26
CA TYR A 713 -0.38 -5.76 -3.01
C TYR A 713 -1.09 -7.05 -2.55
N TRP A 714 -2.40 -6.99 -2.29
CA TRP A 714 -3.23 -8.15 -1.98
C TRP A 714 -3.96 -8.62 -3.24
N SER A 715 -3.66 -9.78 -3.84
CA SER A 715 -2.62 -10.77 -3.52
C SER A 715 -1.97 -11.29 -4.82
N LEU A 716 -1.01 -12.23 -4.74
CA LEU A 716 -0.34 -12.76 -5.93
C LEU A 716 -1.31 -13.52 -6.86
N LYS A 717 -2.13 -14.40 -6.27
CA LYS A 717 -3.08 -15.29 -6.96
C LYS A 717 -4.43 -15.19 -6.28
N HIS A 718 -5.47 -14.96 -7.06
CA HIS A 718 -6.83 -14.82 -6.55
C HIS A 718 -7.87 -15.28 -7.59
N SER A 719 -9.06 -15.66 -7.13
CA SER A 719 -10.17 -16.08 -8.01
C SER A 719 -10.76 -14.93 -8.84
N ASN A 720 -10.88 -13.74 -8.26
CA ASN A 720 -11.11 -12.49 -8.98
C ASN A 720 -9.80 -12.01 -9.65
N ASN A 721 -9.87 -11.71 -10.95
CA ASN A 721 -8.78 -11.27 -11.80
C ASN A 721 -8.11 -9.97 -11.30
N HIS A 722 -8.86 -8.96 -10.85
CA HIS A 722 -8.32 -7.66 -10.42
C HIS A 722 -7.81 -7.64 -8.98
N LEU A 723 -7.93 -8.76 -8.26
CA LEU A 723 -7.23 -9.03 -6.99
C LEU A 723 -6.00 -9.92 -7.20
N SER A 724 -5.75 -10.40 -8.42
CA SER A 724 -4.65 -11.30 -8.77
C SER A 724 -3.54 -10.52 -9.48
N LEU A 725 -2.47 -10.16 -8.75
CA LEU A 725 -1.36 -9.39 -9.32
C LEU A 725 -0.71 -10.12 -10.49
N GLN A 726 -0.57 -11.44 -10.40
CA GLN A 726 -0.03 -12.26 -11.49
C GLN A 726 -0.90 -12.14 -12.75
N TRP A 727 -2.24 -12.13 -12.60
CA TRP A 727 -3.14 -11.94 -13.74
C TRP A 727 -3.04 -10.53 -14.32
N LEU A 728 -2.99 -9.49 -13.47
CA LEU A 728 -2.85 -8.10 -13.90
C LEU A 728 -1.58 -7.88 -14.72
N ILE A 729 -0.45 -8.42 -14.27
CA ILE A 729 0.83 -8.35 -14.99
C ILE A 729 0.75 -9.10 -16.33
N ASN A 730 0.32 -10.36 -16.30
CA ASN A 730 0.26 -11.21 -17.51
C ASN A 730 -0.70 -10.67 -18.58
N ASN A 731 -1.73 -9.93 -18.17
CA ASN A 731 -2.68 -9.31 -19.09
C ASN A 731 -2.37 -7.84 -19.38
N GLY A 732 -1.23 -7.31 -18.91
CA GLY A 732 -0.75 -5.96 -19.20
C GLY A 732 -1.62 -4.85 -18.61
N TYR A 733 -2.30 -5.09 -17.50
CA TYR A 733 -2.89 -4.04 -16.66
C TYR A 733 -1.80 -3.32 -15.88
N VAL A 734 -0.77 -4.04 -15.44
CA VAL A 734 0.37 -3.50 -14.68
C VAL A 734 1.68 -3.89 -15.38
N ASN A 735 2.72 -3.06 -15.26
CA ASN A 735 4.06 -3.36 -15.80
C ASN A 735 5.16 -2.79 -14.90
N GLN A 736 6.41 -3.18 -15.18
CA GLN A 736 7.57 -2.80 -14.37
C GLN A 736 7.84 -1.29 -14.28
N THR A 737 7.42 -0.51 -15.27
CA THR A 737 7.65 0.94 -15.27
C THR A 737 6.80 1.67 -14.24
N LEU A 738 5.73 1.04 -13.75
CA LEU A 738 4.86 1.60 -12.71
C LEU A 738 5.48 1.50 -11.31
N TRP A 739 6.50 0.66 -11.10
CA TRP A 739 7.16 0.46 -9.80
C TRP A 739 8.16 1.56 -9.40
N GLN A 740 8.25 2.66 -10.17
CA GLN A 740 9.22 3.74 -9.93
C GLN A 740 8.81 4.70 -8.79
N TYR A 741 7.64 4.48 -8.18
CA TYR A 741 7.10 5.22 -7.04
C TYR A 741 7.16 4.37 -5.77
#